data_AF-M3FF77-F1
#
_entry.id   AF-M3FF77-F1
#
_cell.length_a   1.000
_cell.length_b   1.000
_cell.length_c   1.000
_cell.angle_alpha   90.00
_cell.angle_beta   90.00
_cell.angle_gamma   90.00
#
_symmetry.space_group_name_H-M   'P 1'
#
loop_
_entity.id
_entity.type
_entity.pdbx_description
1 polymer ?
#
loop_
_entity_poly.entity_id
_entity_poly.type
_entity_poly.pdbx_seq_one_letter_code
_entity_poly.pdbx_strand_id
1 'polypeptide(L)'
;MPIRRDPDHTPGMTHFPSPAEELRVLDSELRQLDARRAFLLTRRAWLVHVLYAPSSAPSSASAPAATHGRRPEATGPGVQNVLLILGGVLLTVAAIAFTLVSWGYMGIAGRSLVLGAVTVAALGTPVPLLRRGLRSTAEAVAGLGLALTVLDAYALHEVAFTGADATGYAAAASAVLAALWAAYGLGLGAQAPRAADTDAAITRTALALPLPLALVAAQLPLFLWSFAMNAGVETVTAVLLVTAAADTAIALRAPFKPVRIVAVVGAFGWGAWGVLAAGWLSWAAAGPSAAARAAALLALGAAIALTTAWFTPKRALALGTALTGGLLVVVGAGGMARSVLPEVWTVPAHLLCGIALSAAVRTQAPGPVRRGLGHACAVVQGLAVATALPTVAIALLGPVGRIERVWSGAPVDARAAVTLDAPWPPNTATVPLVLAVVAGVLTVTARTVRWRTPALVGALVLSWATVLVLPPVLELPFTAGLVAQGLLVVAALGFAALVRPAEPGRLQAPLPLTGAVLALVTALGLALHSLATEPATLTVLAASTVVFAAAAARRDDLGPLTAPVSLAHATALTCAIGASADWEPQHTALLVLAVPAVAALLAARLGDSPLTIPVEATGAAAGLVALALCAAHPPLLALTLALCGVITTGTALRPDRHRLGYAATVLFVLASWVRLAVWDVGSPEAYTLPVTVPALLVGHLRRRRDLTASSWTAYGPGLAVTLVPSLVAAWGDAHWLRPLVLGAAALLITLLGARHRLQAPLLLGGGTLTLVTLHELAPYIAQVVDALPRWAPPALAGLLLLAAGATYEQRLRDARRVRDLLGRLS
;
A
#
# COMPACT_ATOMS: atom_id res chain seq x y z
N MET A 1 25.42 -61.62 -48.52
CA MET A 1 26.79 -61.82 -47.99
C MET A 1 26.96 -60.94 -46.76
N PRO A 2 27.62 -61.37 -45.68
CA PRO A 2 27.03 -62.24 -44.65
C PRO A 2 27.09 -61.69 -43.19
N ILE A 3 26.11 -62.13 -42.38
CA ILE A 3 26.19 -62.74 -41.01
C ILE A 3 26.99 -62.02 -39.89
N ARG A 4 26.32 -61.64 -38.79
CA ARG A 4 26.51 -62.25 -37.44
C ARG A 4 25.40 -61.91 -36.42
N ARG A 5 25.07 -62.92 -35.60
CA ARG A 5 24.06 -63.04 -34.53
C ARG A 5 24.62 -62.68 -33.14
N ASP A 6 23.69 -62.63 -32.17
CA ASP A 6 23.75 -62.97 -30.72
C ASP A 6 23.85 -61.80 -29.69
N PRO A 7 23.41 -61.97 -28.41
CA PRO A 7 22.07 -62.35 -27.91
C PRO A 7 21.68 -61.61 -26.58
N ASP A 8 20.50 -61.93 -26.01
CA ASP A 8 20.10 -61.91 -24.58
C ASP A 8 20.39 -60.71 -23.63
N HIS A 9 19.33 -60.05 -23.13
CA HIS A 9 18.83 -60.22 -21.73
C HIS A 9 17.76 -59.19 -21.31
N THR A 10 16.55 -59.69 -21.05
CA THR A 10 15.69 -59.32 -19.90
C THR A 10 15.59 -60.58 -19.01
N PRO A 11 15.15 -60.57 -17.72
CA PRO A 11 14.65 -59.47 -16.86
C PRO A 11 15.12 -59.50 -15.36
N GLY A 12 14.79 -58.44 -14.62
CA GLY A 12 14.21 -58.55 -13.26
C GLY A 12 15.11 -58.35 -12.01
N MET A 13 14.82 -57.29 -11.23
CA MET A 13 14.61 -57.37 -9.77
C MET A 13 13.99 -56.06 -9.27
N THR A 14 12.69 -56.14 -8.97
CA THR A 14 11.86 -55.16 -8.26
C THR A 14 12.31 -55.08 -6.80
N HIS A 15 12.75 -53.90 -6.36
CA HIS A 15 12.85 -53.61 -4.92
C HIS A 15 11.44 -53.50 -4.36
N PHE A 16 11.01 -54.51 -3.59
CA PHE A 16 9.79 -54.41 -2.79
C PHE A 16 10.01 -53.34 -1.71
N PRO A 17 9.17 -52.29 -1.63
CA PRO A 17 9.22 -51.34 -0.53
C PRO A 17 8.93 -52.07 0.79
N SER A 18 9.41 -51.52 1.90
CA SER A 18 9.12 -52.14 3.21
C SER A 18 7.59 -52.22 3.43
N PRO A 19 7.04 -53.25 4.11
CA PRO A 19 5.59 -53.38 4.32
C PRO A 19 4.94 -52.15 4.94
N ALA A 20 5.71 -51.38 5.72
CA ALA A 20 5.28 -50.12 6.31
C ALA A 20 5.15 -48.97 5.28
N GLU A 21 6.00 -48.93 4.25
CA GLU A 21 5.89 -47.97 3.15
C GLU A 21 4.76 -48.35 2.20
N GLU A 22 4.58 -49.64 1.92
CA GLU A 22 3.47 -50.13 1.10
C GLU A 22 2.11 -49.87 1.77
N LEU A 23 2.00 -50.09 3.09
CA LEU A 23 0.84 -49.70 3.89
C LEU A 23 0.57 -48.19 3.84
N ARG A 24 1.62 -47.35 3.93
CA ARG A 24 1.44 -45.89 3.85
C ARG A 24 0.94 -45.44 2.49
N VAL A 25 1.41 -46.07 1.41
CA VAL A 25 0.94 -45.80 0.05
C VAL A 25 -0.52 -46.23 -0.09
N LEU A 26 -0.86 -47.45 0.35
CA LEU A 26 -2.24 -47.95 0.35
C LEU A 26 -3.19 -47.08 1.19
N ASP A 27 -2.78 -46.66 2.39
CA ASP A 27 -3.56 -45.75 3.25
C ASP A 27 -3.73 -44.36 2.63
N SER A 28 -2.77 -43.93 1.80
CA SER A 28 -2.88 -42.66 1.07
C SER A 28 -3.85 -42.77 -0.10
N GLU A 29 -3.85 -43.90 -0.82
CA GLU A 29 -4.78 -44.15 -1.92
C GLU A 29 -6.20 -44.39 -1.42
N LEU A 30 -6.38 -45.14 -0.33
CA LEU A 30 -7.69 -45.34 0.31
C LEU A 30 -8.29 -44.01 0.77
N ARG A 31 -7.49 -43.12 1.37
CA ARG A 31 -7.95 -41.76 1.73
C ARG A 31 -8.34 -40.92 0.52
N GLN A 32 -7.63 -41.03 -0.60
CA GLN A 32 -8.00 -40.35 -1.85
C GLN A 32 -9.31 -40.90 -2.43
N LEU A 33 -9.51 -42.21 -2.38
CA LEU A 33 -10.75 -42.86 -2.82
C LEU A 33 -11.94 -42.48 -1.95
N ASP A 34 -11.77 -42.42 -0.62
CA ASP A 34 -12.83 -41.98 0.29
C ASP A 34 -13.20 -40.51 0.09
N ALA A 35 -12.22 -39.63 -0.12
CA ALA A 35 -12.47 -38.23 -0.45
C ALA A 35 -13.24 -38.10 -1.77
N ARG A 36 -12.87 -38.90 -2.78
CA ARG A 36 -13.56 -38.91 -4.08
C ARG A 36 -14.98 -39.45 -3.97
N ARG A 37 -15.19 -40.50 -3.17
CA ARG A 37 -16.51 -41.08 -2.89
C ARG A 37 -17.41 -40.07 -2.17
N ALA A 38 -16.92 -39.39 -1.14
CA ALA A 38 -17.67 -38.37 -0.41
C ALA A 38 -18.10 -37.21 -1.33
N PHE A 39 -17.20 -36.78 -2.22
CA PHE A 39 -17.53 -35.76 -3.23
C PHE A 39 -18.65 -36.23 -4.18
N LEU A 40 -18.55 -37.45 -4.71
CA LEU A 40 -19.56 -38.00 -5.62
C LEU A 40 -20.91 -38.21 -4.94
N LEU A 41 -20.94 -38.64 -3.68
CA LEU A 41 -22.17 -38.77 -2.89
C LEU A 41 -22.81 -37.42 -2.61
N THR A 42 -22.02 -36.40 -2.27
CA THR A 42 -22.51 -35.03 -2.06
C THR A 42 -23.10 -34.46 -3.36
N ARG A 43 -22.42 -34.70 -4.50
CA ARG A 43 -22.91 -34.28 -5.80
C ARG A 43 -24.18 -35.02 -6.22
N ARG A 44 -24.27 -36.32 -5.96
CA ARG A 44 -25.47 -37.13 -6.19
C ARG A 44 -26.65 -36.64 -5.33
N ALA A 45 -26.43 -36.41 -4.04
CA ALA A 45 -27.46 -35.89 -3.15
C ALA A 45 -27.99 -34.53 -3.62
N TRP A 46 -27.09 -33.65 -4.06
CA TRP A 46 -27.46 -32.37 -4.66
C TRP A 46 -28.27 -32.53 -5.96
N LEU A 47 -27.85 -33.42 -6.87
CA LEU A 47 -28.56 -33.68 -8.13
C LEU A 47 -29.95 -34.27 -7.89
N VAL A 48 -30.08 -35.19 -6.94
CA VAL A 48 -31.38 -35.74 -6.51
C VAL A 48 -32.24 -34.63 -5.93
N HIS A 49 -31.69 -33.76 -5.08
CA HIS A 49 -32.45 -32.63 -4.53
C HIS A 49 -32.94 -31.66 -5.61
N VAL A 50 -32.13 -31.38 -6.64
CA VAL A 50 -32.52 -30.53 -7.77
C VAL A 50 -33.58 -31.19 -8.65
N LEU A 51 -33.50 -32.50 -8.87
CA LEU A 51 -34.48 -33.25 -9.66
C LEU A 51 -35.84 -33.40 -8.97
N TYR A 52 -35.85 -33.50 -7.64
CA TYR A 52 -37.08 -33.70 -6.85
C TYR A 52 -37.58 -32.46 -6.12
N ALA A 53 -36.94 -31.30 -6.27
CA ALA A 53 -37.44 -30.04 -5.72
C ALA A 53 -38.66 -29.58 -6.54
N PRO A 54 -39.87 -29.50 -5.96
CA PRO A 54 -41.02 -28.92 -6.64
C PRO A 54 -40.81 -27.42 -6.82
N SER A 55 -41.06 -26.94 -8.04
CA SER A 55 -40.98 -25.52 -8.40
C SER A 55 -41.97 -24.70 -7.57
N SER A 56 -41.45 -23.92 -6.62
CA SER A 56 -42.18 -22.83 -5.99
C SER A 56 -41.34 -21.56 -6.08
N ALA A 57 -41.94 -20.52 -6.65
CA ALA A 57 -41.36 -19.20 -6.89
C ALA A 57 -41.24 -18.41 -5.56
N PRO A 58 -40.52 -17.27 -5.52
CA PRO A 58 -39.43 -17.06 -4.58
C PRO A 58 -39.85 -16.27 -3.33
N SER A 59 -39.27 -16.60 -2.17
CA SER A 59 -39.16 -15.66 -1.06
C SER A 59 -37.71 -15.56 -0.60
N SER A 60 -37.28 -14.32 -0.45
CA SER A 60 -35.96 -13.89 -0.03
C SER A 60 -35.69 -14.22 1.44
N ALA A 61 -34.64 -15.01 1.73
CA ALA A 61 -33.94 -14.93 3.00
C ALA A 61 -32.50 -15.45 2.88
N SER A 62 -31.62 -14.77 3.62
CA SER A 62 -30.17 -14.86 3.74
C SER A 62 -29.53 -16.25 3.74
N ALA A 63 -28.44 -16.41 2.97
CA ALA A 63 -27.44 -17.46 3.18
C ALA A 63 -26.01 -16.86 3.12
N PRO A 64 -25.04 -17.42 3.89
CA PRO A 64 -23.76 -16.80 4.18
C PRO A 64 -22.70 -16.99 3.08
N ALA A 65 -21.60 -16.24 3.24
CA ALA A 65 -20.49 -16.05 2.31
C ALA A 65 -20.04 -17.31 1.54
N ALA A 66 -20.35 -17.33 0.24
CA ALA A 66 -19.67 -18.21 -0.71
C ALA A 66 -18.28 -17.65 -1.02
N THR A 67 -17.27 -18.48 -0.77
CA THR A 67 -15.90 -18.30 -1.20
C THR A 67 -15.84 -18.00 -2.69
N HIS A 68 -15.11 -16.94 -3.04
CA HIS A 68 -14.94 -16.49 -4.42
C HIS A 68 -14.15 -17.53 -5.22
N GLY A 69 -14.88 -18.43 -5.89
CA GLY A 69 -14.35 -19.19 -7.02
C GLY A 69 -13.99 -18.21 -8.14
N ARG A 70 -12.70 -18.18 -8.48
CA ARG A 70 -12.11 -17.42 -9.60
C ARG A 70 -12.94 -17.68 -10.87
N ARG A 71 -13.69 -16.66 -11.31
CA ARG A 71 -14.38 -16.67 -12.61
C ARG A 71 -13.32 -16.65 -13.72
N PRO A 72 -13.48 -17.45 -14.80
CA PRO A 72 -12.71 -17.27 -16.02
C PRO A 72 -13.05 -15.91 -16.65
N GLU A 73 -12.03 -15.13 -17.01
CA GLU A 73 -12.16 -13.97 -17.88
C GLU A 73 -12.50 -14.44 -19.31
N ALA A 74 -13.42 -13.71 -19.95
CA ALA A 74 -13.99 -13.93 -21.29
C ALA A 74 -15.07 -15.01 -21.42
N THR A 75 -16.33 -14.60 -21.19
CA THR A 75 -17.52 -15.29 -21.69
C THR A 75 -17.66 -15.08 -23.21
N GLY A 76 -18.00 -16.14 -23.95
CA GLY A 76 -18.19 -16.19 -25.41
C GLY A 76 -19.12 -15.14 -26.08
N PRO A 77 -20.03 -14.39 -25.42
CA PRO A 77 -20.80 -13.34 -26.09
C PRO A 77 -20.00 -12.07 -26.44
N GLY A 78 -18.76 -11.92 -25.97
CA GLY A 78 -17.95 -10.70 -26.17
C GLY A 78 -17.39 -10.55 -27.60
N VAL A 79 -17.04 -11.64 -28.26
CA VAL A 79 -16.39 -11.60 -29.59
C VAL A 79 -17.38 -11.22 -30.69
N GLN A 80 -18.64 -11.66 -30.59
CA GLN A 80 -19.70 -11.34 -31.55
C GLN A 80 -20.10 -9.85 -31.50
N ASN A 81 -20.20 -9.27 -30.30
CA ASN A 81 -20.46 -7.84 -30.13
C ASN A 81 -19.25 -6.99 -30.58
N VAL A 82 -18.02 -7.46 -30.35
CA VAL A 82 -16.81 -6.77 -30.85
C VAL A 82 -16.77 -6.76 -32.38
N LEU A 83 -17.13 -7.87 -33.05
CA LEU A 83 -17.19 -7.94 -34.51
C LEU A 83 -18.32 -7.07 -35.11
N LEU A 84 -19.47 -6.99 -34.45
CA LEU A 84 -20.61 -6.17 -34.91
C LEU A 84 -20.36 -4.66 -34.72
N ILE A 85 -19.72 -4.27 -33.61
CA ILE A 85 -19.30 -2.88 -33.36
C ILE A 85 -18.20 -2.49 -34.35
N LEU A 86 -17.23 -3.37 -34.61
CA LEU A 86 -16.18 -3.12 -35.61
C LEU A 86 -16.76 -2.94 -37.02
N GLY A 87 -17.78 -3.73 -37.40
CA GLY A 87 -18.49 -3.61 -38.68
C GLY A 87 -19.30 -2.30 -38.82
N GLY A 88 -19.97 -1.86 -37.76
CA GLY A 88 -20.66 -0.56 -37.74
C GLY A 88 -19.70 0.63 -37.84
N VAL A 89 -18.57 0.57 -37.11
CA VAL A 89 -17.51 1.61 -37.18
C VAL A 89 -16.93 1.70 -38.60
N LEU A 90 -16.63 0.56 -39.24
CA LEU A 90 -16.13 0.53 -40.62
C LEU A 90 -17.12 1.12 -41.63
N LEU A 91 -18.42 0.86 -41.49
CA LEU A 91 -19.45 1.42 -42.39
C LEU A 91 -19.61 2.94 -42.21
N THR A 92 -19.48 3.42 -40.97
CA THR A 92 -19.54 4.86 -40.65
C THR A 92 -18.32 5.59 -41.20
N VAL A 93 -17.13 4.98 -41.07
CA VAL A 93 -15.88 5.47 -41.69
C VAL A 93 -15.98 5.48 -43.22
N ALA A 94 -16.62 4.48 -43.83
CA ALA A 94 -16.85 4.44 -45.28
C ALA A 94 -17.81 5.57 -45.75
N ALA A 95 -18.85 5.89 -44.99
CA ALA A 95 -19.74 7.02 -45.28
C ALA A 95 -19.04 8.38 -45.13
N ILE A 96 -18.16 8.53 -44.13
CA ILE A 96 -17.31 9.71 -43.95
C ILE A 96 -16.30 9.84 -45.11
N ALA A 97 -15.68 8.74 -45.53
CA ALA A 97 -14.76 8.73 -46.67
C ALA A 97 -15.48 9.05 -47.99
N PHE A 98 -16.69 8.51 -48.21
CA PHE A 98 -17.50 8.80 -49.40
C PHE A 98 -17.87 10.28 -49.50
N THR A 99 -18.16 10.91 -48.36
CA THR A 99 -18.50 12.35 -48.29
C THR A 99 -17.28 13.26 -48.43
N LEU A 100 -16.08 12.82 -48.01
CA LEU A 100 -14.83 13.57 -48.13
C LEU A 100 -14.08 13.37 -49.46
N VAL A 101 -14.21 12.23 -50.13
CA VAL A 101 -13.32 11.82 -51.26
C VAL A 101 -13.99 11.91 -52.64
N SER A 102 -15.32 11.95 -52.74
CA SER A 102 -16.02 11.99 -54.04
C SER A 102 -16.11 13.41 -54.63
N TRP A 103 -14.96 14.00 -55.01
CA TRP A 103 -14.87 15.38 -55.50
C TRP A 103 -15.04 15.59 -57.02
N GLY A 104 -15.15 14.52 -57.83
CA GLY A 104 -15.00 14.62 -59.29
C GLY A 104 -16.17 15.18 -60.13
N TYR A 105 -17.44 14.83 -59.86
CA TYR A 105 -18.51 15.06 -60.88
C TYR A 105 -19.91 15.46 -60.36
N MET A 106 -20.14 15.55 -59.04
CA MET A 106 -21.44 15.96 -58.49
C MET A 106 -21.33 17.32 -57.79
N GLY A 107 -22.19 18.28 -58.17
CA GLY A 107 -22.34 19.53 -57.43
C GLY A 107 -22.79 19.28 -55.98
N ILE A 108 -22.45 20.23 -55.10
CA ILE A 108 -22.73 20.18 -53.66
C ILE A 108 -24.23 19.90 -53.36
N ALA A 109 -25.14 20.49 -54.15
CA ALA A 109 -26.59 20.26 -54.06
C ALA A 109 -27.04 18.84 -54.47
N GLY A 110 -26.33 18.21 -55.42
CA GLY A 110 -26.61 16.82 -55.82
C GLY A 110 -26.19 15.82 -54.75
N ARG A 111 -25.08 16.10 -54.06
CA ARG A 111 -24.59 15.27 -52.94
C ARG A 111 -25.53 15.32 -51.74
N SER A 112 -26.06 16.49 -51.39
CA SER A 112 -27.04 16.64 -50.29
C SER A 112 -28.38 15.95 -50.59
N LEU A 113 -28.82 15.93 -51.86
CA LEU A 113 -30.04 15.23 -52.27
C LEU A 113 -29.88 13.71 -52.17
N VAL A 114 -28.74 13.17 -52.62
CA VAL A 114 -28.43 11.73 -52.52
C VAL A 114 -28.28 11.32 -51.06
N LEU A 115 -27.56 12.11 -50.24
CA LEU A 115 -27.41 11.86 -48.81
C LEU A 115 -28.78 11.86 -48.11
N GLY A 116 -29.61 12.87 -48.35
CA GLY A 116 -30.96 12.96 -47.78
C GLY A 116 -31.88 11.81 -48.19
N ALA A 117 -31.81 11.35 -49.44
CA ALA A 117 -32.56 10.17 -49.89
C ALA A 117 -32.12 8.88 -49.16
N VAL A 118 -30.80 8.72 -48.95
CA VAL A 118 -30.24 7.59 -48.19
C VAL A 118 -30.64 7.69 -46.70
N THR A 119 -30.66 8.88 -46.10
CA THR A 119 -31.10 9.09 -44.72
C THR A 119 -32.57 8.73 -44.53
N VAL A 120 -33.46 9.16 -45.44
CA VAL A 120 -34.89 8.81 -45.39
C VAL A 120 -35.10 7.30 -45.52
N ALA A 121 -34.38 6.63 -46.42
CA ALA A 121 -34.42 5.18 -46.54
C ALA A 121 -33.90 4.46 -45.28
N ALA A 122 -32.80 4.94 -44.69
CA ALA A 122 -32.24 4.39 -43.46
C ALA A 122 -33.14 4.58 -42.23
N LEU A 123 -33.89 5.69 -42.14
CA LEU A 123 -34.85 5.93 -41.05
C LEU A 123 -36.21 5.25 -41.27
N GLY A 124 -36.58 4.93 -42.52
CA GLY A 124 -37.83 4.23 -42.86
C GLY A 124 -37.76 2.71 -42.73
N THR A 125 -36.59 2.10 -42.96
CA THR A 125 -36.38 0.63 -42.94
C THR A 125 -36.58 -0.06 -41.57
N PRO A 126 -36.36 0.58 -40.40
CA PRO A 126 -36.67 -0.03 -39.11
C PRO A 126 -38.17 -0.35 -38.92
N VAL A 127 -39.08 0.40 -39.55
CA VAL A 127 -40.54 0.22 -39.40
C VAL A 127 -41.02 -1.17 -39.88
N PRO A 128 -40.73 -1.63 -41.11
CA PRO A 128 -41.06 -2.98 -41.55
C PRO A 128 -40.23 -4.08 -40.84
N LEU A 129 -39.00 -3.80 -40.42
CA LEU A 129 -38.14 -4.77 -39.71
C LEU A 129 -38.68 -5.10 -38.31
N LEU A 130 -39.23 -4.10 -37.60
CA LEU A 130 -39.91 -4.31 -36.32
C LEU A 130 -41.20 -5.11 -36.48
N ARG A 131 -41.96 -4.88 -37.56
CA ARG A 131 -43.15 -5.69 -37.89
C ARG A 131 -42.81 -7.16 -38.17
N ARG A 132 -41.57 -7.45 -38.56
CA ARG A 132 -41.04 -8.81 -38.81
C ARG A 132 -40.28 -9.42 -37.61
N GLY A 133 -40.19 -8.73 -36.47
CA GLY A 133 -39.54 -9.23 -35.25
C GLY A 133 -38.01 -9.13 -35.22
N LEU A 134 -37.38 -8.48 -36.20
CA LEU A 134 -35.92 -8.38 -36.31
C LEU A 134 -35.36 -7.16 -35.56
N ARG A 135 -35.28 -7.24 -34.23
CA ARG A 135 -34.94 -6.08 -33.37
C ARG A 135 -33.48 -5.61 -33.45
N SER A 136 -32.51 -6.53 -33.42
CA SER A 136 -31.07 -6.18 -33.42
C SER A 136 -30.65 -5.45 -34.70
N THR A 137 -31.15 -5.90 -35.86
CA THR A 137 -30.90 -5.25 -37.15
C THR A 137 -31.65 -3.93 -37.29
N ALA A 138 -32.90 -3.83 -36.79
CA ALA A 138 -33.63 -2.56 -36.76
C ALA A 138 -32.90 -1.49 -35.91
N GLU A 139 -32.25 -1.89 -34.80
CA GLU A 139 -31.44 -0.97 -33.98
C GLU A 139 -30.15 -0.53 -34.69
N ALA A 140 -29.43 -1.45 -35.35
CA ALA A 140 -28.24 -1.10 -36.11
C ALA A 140 -28.54 -0.13 -37.27
N VAL A 141 -29.63 -0.38 -38.00
CA VAL A 141 -30.05 0.47 -39.13
C VAL A 141 -30.59 1.82 -38.66
N ALA A 142 -31.34 1.86 -37.55
CA ALA A 142 -31.75 3.12 -36.94
C ALA A 142 -30.54 3.93 -36.42
N GLY A 143 -29.55 3.28 -35.81
CA GLY A 143 -28.30 3.93 -35.41
C GLY A 143 -27.57 4.57 -36.59
N LEU A 144 -27.50 3.87 -37.72
CA LEU A 144 -26.95 4.42 -38.97
C LEU A 144 -27.78 5.62 -39.49
N GLY A 145 -29.11 5.51 -39.50
CA GLY A 145 -29.99 6.61 -39.91
C GLY A 145 -29.82 7.86 -39.05
N LEU A 146 -29.66 7.72 -37.73
CA LEU A 146 -29.38 8.85 -36.82
C LEU A 146 -28.00 9.47 -37.11
N ALA A 147 -26.96 8.67 -37.37
CA ALA A 147 -25.65 9.18 -37.75
C ALA A 147 -25.69 9.99 -39.07
N LEU A 148 -26.47 9.53 -40.05
CA LEU A 148 -26.66 10.24 -41.31
C LEU A 148 -27.36 11.60 -41.11
N THR A 149 -28.32 11.73 -40.18
CA THR A 149 -28.93 13.04 -39.88
C THR A 149 -27.96 14.07 -39.30
N VAL A 150 -26.89 13.65 -38.61
CA VAL A 150 -25.82 14.56 -38.17
C VAL A 150 -25.03 15.06 -39.38
N LEU A 151 -24.77 14.16 -40.33
CA LEU A 151 -24.05 14.49 -41.56
C LEU A 151 -24.88 15.39 -42.48
N ASP A 152 -26.20 15.21 -42.53
CA ASP A 152 -27.15 16.10 -43.21
C ASP A 152 -27.13 17.50 -42.60
N ALA A 153 -27.08 17.62 -41.28
CA ALA A 153 -27.01 18.93 -40.61
C ALA A 153 -25.69 19.67 -40.91
N TYR A 154 -24.57 18.95 -40.99
CA TYR A 154 -23.28 19.50 -41.41
C TYR A 154 -23.30 19.94 -42.88
N ALA A 155 -23.82 19.09 -43.78
CA ALA A 155 -23.97 19.45 -45.18
C ALA A 155 -24.81 20.72 -45.33
N LEU A 156 -25.94 20.82 -44.62
CA LEU A 156 -26.82 21.99 -44.67
C LEU A 156 -26.10 23.29 -44.23
N HIS A 157 -25.16 23.22 -43.28
CA HIS A 157 -24.33 24.35 -42.88
C HIS A 157 -23.45 24.85 -44.04
N GLU A 158 -22.69 23.93 -44.66
CA GLU A 158 -21.74 24.20 -45.74
C GLU A 158 -22.43 24.69 -47.02
N VAL A 159 -23.68 24.28 -47.28
CA VAL A 159 -24.40 24.65 -48.52
C VAL A 159 -25.29 25.87 -48.35
N ALA A 160 -26.07 25.94 -47.27
CA ALA A 160 -27.20 26.87 -47.16
C ALA A 160 -26.98 27.96 -46.09
N PHE A 161 -26.11 27.72 -45.10
CA PHE A 161 -25.90 28.62 -43.96
C PHE A 161 -24.43 29.04 -43.79
N THR A 162 -23.76 29.35 -44.90
CA THR A 162 -22.33 29.72 -44.95
C THR A 162 -21.99 31.03 -44.22
N GLY A 163 -22.98 31.90 -44.00
CA GLY A 163 -22.82 33.17 -43.26
C GLY A 163 -23.21 33.11 -41.78
N ALA A 164 -23.67 31.96 -41.27
CA ALA A 164 -24.05 31.80 -39.87
C ALA A 164 -22.82 31.46 -39.01
N ASP A 165 -22.78 31.96 -37.77
CA ASP A 165 -21.78 31.53 -36.81
C ASP A 165 -21.86 30.00 -36.61
N ALA A 166 -20.74 29.32 -36.83
CA ALA A 166 -20.68 27.86 -36.81
C ALA A 166 -21.11 27.28 -35.45
N THR A 167 -20.77 27.97 -34.35
CA THR A 167 -21.15 27.52 -33.00
C THR A 167 -22.64 27.74 -32.70
N GLY A 168 -23.21 28.87 -33.09
CA GLY A 168 -24.65 29.13 -32.99
C GLY A 168 -25.49 28.18 -33.84
N TYR A 169 -25.04 27.89 -35.08
CA TYR A 169 -25.70 26.92 -35.95
C TYR A 169 -25.65 25.50 -35.35
N ALA A 170 -24.51 25.06 -34.83
CA ALA A 170 -24.38 23.75 -34.18
C ALA A 170 -25.28 23.62 -32.92
N ALA A 171 -25.44 24.70 -32.16
CA ALA A 171 -26.36 24.75 -31.02
C ALA A 171 -27.83 24.56 -31.45
N ALA A 172 -28.25 25.26 -32.51
CA ALA A 172 -29.60 25.12 -33.06
C ALA A 172 -29.82 23.73 -33.69
N ALA A 173 -28.86 23.24 -34.48
CA ALA A 173 -28.91 21.94 -35.14
C ALA A 173 -29.00 20.79 -34.13
N SER A 174 -28.20 20.83 -33.04
CA SER A 174 -28.27 19.81 -31.98
C SER A 174 -29.61 19.82 -31.24
N ALA A 175 -30.22 20.99 -31.00
CA ALA A 175 -31.56 21.09 -30.41
C ALA A 175 -32.65 20.48 -31.33
N VAL A 176 -32.58 20.76 -32.64
CA VAL A 176 -33.50 20.20 -33.64
C VAL A 176 -33.33 18.69 -33.75
N LEU A 177 -32.09 18.19 -33.84
CA LEU A 177 -31.81 16.75 -33.88
C LEU A 177 -32.28 16.04 -32.61
N ALA A 178 -32.06 16.62 -31.42
CA ALA A 178 -32.55 16.08 -30.17
C ALA A 178 -34.09 15.92 -30.17
N ALA A 179 -34.82 16.94 -30.63
CA ALA A 179 -36.26 16.90 -30.74
C ALA A 179 -36.74 15.86 -31.75
N LEU A 180 -36.12 15.79 -32.93
CA LEU A 180 -36.45 14.83 -33.98
C LEU A 180 -36.19 13.38 -33.53
N TRP A 181 -35.06 13.11 -32.88
CA TRP A 181 -34.71 11.77 -32.39
C TRP A 181 -35.61 11.33 -31.23
N ALA A 182 -35.98 12.25 -30.33
CA ALA A 182 -36.96 11.99 -29.28
C ALA A 182 -38.35 11.68 -29.85
N ALA A 183 -38.81 12.47 -30.82
CA ALA A 183 -40.07 12.26 -31.51
C ALA A 183 -40.10 10.92 -32.27
N TYR A 184 -39.02 10.57 -32.96
CA TYR A 184 -38.87 9.31 -33.68
C TYR A 184 -38.93 8.10 -32.72
N GLY A 185 -38.19 8.16 -31.60
CA GLY A 185 -38.16 7.09 -30.59
C GLY A 185 -39.51 6.88 -29.90
N LEU A 186 -40.23 7.97 -29.58
CA LEU A 186 -41.56 7.92 -28.97
C LEU A 186 -42.64 7.47 -29.97
N GLY A 187 -42.59 7.96 -31.21
CA GLY A 187 -43.54 7.65 -32.27
C GLY A 187 -43.54 6.17 -32.67
N LEU A 188 -42.36 5.55 -32.79
CA LEU A 188 -42.25 4.11 -33.07
C LEU A 188 -42.63 3.23 -31.89
N GLY A 189 -42.50 3.73 -30.66
CA GLY A 189 -42.98 3.06 -29.45
C GLY A 189 -44.50 2.95 -29.39
N ALA A 190 -45.23 3.94 -29.93
CA ALA A 190 -46.69 3.97 -29.96
C ALA A 190 -47.32 3.01 -30.99
N GLN A 191 -46.56 2.62 -32.03
CA GLN A 191 -47.03 1.81 -33.16
C GLN A 191 -46.77 0.29 -33.01
N ALA A 192 -46.07 -0.14 -31.96
CA ALA A 192 -45.82 -1.55 -31.69
C ALA A 192 -47.11 -2.25 -31.19
N PRO A 193 -47.45 -3.47 -31.66
CA PRO A 193 -48.69 -4.14 -31.29
C PRO A 193 -48.79 -4.35 -29.77
N ARG A 194 -49.93 -3.95 -29.19
CA ARG A 194 -50.31 -4.29 -27.81
C ARG A 194 -50.46 -5.82 -27.73
N ALA A 195 -49.47 -6.51 -27.19
CA ALA A 195 -49.70 -7.86 -26.69
C ALA A 195 -50.57 -7.72 -25.45
N ALA A 196 -51.84 -8.11 -25.58
CA ALA A 196 -52.71 -8.38 -24.44
C ALA A 196 -52.03 -9.43 -23.55
N ASP A 197 -52.23 -9.30 -22.24
CA ASP A 197 -51.78 -10.21 -21.18
C ASP A 197 -50.27 -10.19 -20.84
N THR A 198 -49.83 -9.14 -20.15
CA THR A 198 -48.99 -9.32 -18.95
C THR A 198 -48.99 -8.04 -18.11
N ASP A 199 -49.35 -8.21 -16.85
CA ASP A 199 -49.72 -7.20 -15.86
C ASP A 199 -48.53 -6.37 -15.31
N ALA A 200 -47.64 -5.90 -16.18
CA ALA A 200 -46.55 -5.01 -15.80
C ALA A 200 -46.48 -3.84 -16.78
N ALA A 201 -47.00 -2.69 -16.32
CA ALA A 201 -46.91 -1.36 -16.92
C ALA A 201 -45.45 -0.87 -17.04
N ILE A 202 -44.64 -1.57 -17.84
CA ILE A 202 -43.36 -1.09 -18.34
C ILE A 202 -43.63 -0.72 -19.80
N THR A 203 -43.78 0.58 -20.07
CA THR A 203 -43.66 1.14 -21.42
C THR A 203 -42.46 0.47 -22.10
N ARG A 204 -42.68 -0.38 -23.10
CA ARG A 204 -41.60 -0.99 -23.89
C ARG A 204 -41.48 -0.17 -25.17
N THR A 205 -40.52 0.74 -25.25
CA THR A 205 -40.14 1.33 -26.55
C THR A 205 -39.60 0.22 -27.45
N ALA A 206 -39.98 0.26 -28.73
CA ALA A 206 -39.64 -0.77 -29.70
C ALA A 206 -38.14 -0.74 -30.10
N LEU A 207 -37.49 0.42 -29.96
CA LEU A 207 -36.04 0.61 -30.12
C LEU A 207 -35.44 1.19 -28.82
N ALA A 208 -34.27 0.69 -28.40
CA ALA A 208 -33.57 1.20 -27.22
C ALA A 208 -32.62 2.37 -27.51
N LEU A 209 -32.18 2.54 -28.76
CA LEU A 209 -31.13 3.49 -29.17
C LEU A 209 -31.53 4.98 -29.34
N PRO A 210 -32.72 5.35 -29.88
CA PRO A 210 -32.98 6.74 -30.30
C PRO A 210 -33.18 7.71 -29.14
N LEU A 211 -33.82 7.27 -28.06
CA LEU A 211 -34.10 8.08 -26.87
C LEU A 211 -32.84 8.43 -26.04
N PRO A 212 -31.86 7.52 -25.82
CA PRO A 212 -30.59 7.91 -25.20
C PRO A 212 -29.75 8.83 -26.10
N LEU A 213 -29.76 8.63 -27.42
CA LEU A 213 -29.06 9.53 -28.37
C LEU A 213 -29.68 10.93 -28.39
N ALA A 214 -31.00 11.03 -28.33
CA ALA A 214 -31.71 12.31 -28.22
C ALA A 214 -31.31 13.08 -26.96
N LEU A 215 -31.12 12.38 -25.83
CA LEU A 215 -30.67 13.00 -24.59
C LEU A 215 -29.23 13.53 -24.71
N VAL A 216 -28.32 12.78 -25.35
CA VAL A 216 -26.95 13.27 -25.61
C VAL A 216 -26.98 14.53 -26.47
N ALA A 217 -27.80 14.55 -27.54
CA ALA A 217 -27.97 15.73 -28.39
C ALA A 217 -28.58 16.92 -27.62
N ALA A 218 -29.47 16.68 -26.65
CA ALA A 218 -30.10 17.72 -25.84
C ALA A 218 -29.17 18.38 -24.81
N GLN A 219 -28.00 17.79 -24.51
CA GLN A 219 -27.03 18.35 -23.57
C GLN A 219 -26.13 19.43 -24.18
N LEU A 220 -25.99 19.43 -25.51
CA LEU A 220 -25.09 20.31 -26.27
C LEU A 220 -25.59 21.75 -26.53
N PRO A 221 -26.91 22.03 -26.70
CA PRO A 221 -27.38 23.34 -27.17
C PRO A 221 -26.98 24.49 -26.25
N LEU A 222 -27.25 24.38 -24.95
CA LEU A 222 -26.94 25.45 -23.99
C LEU A 222 -25.43 25.71 -23.90
N PHE A 223 -24.61 24.66 -23.96
CA PHE A 223 -23.16 24.77 -23.94
C PHE A 223 -22.65 25.48 -25.19
N LEU A 224 -23.03 25.01 -26.38
CA LEU A 224 -22.63 25.62 -27.65
C LEU A 224 -23.12 27.07 -27.79
N TRP A 225 -24.33 27.36 -27.31
CA TRP A 225 -24.88 28.72 -27.32
C TRP A 225 -24.09 29.68 -26.42
N SER A 226 -23.57 29.19 -25.28
CA SER A 226 -22.73 30.01 -24.40
C SER A 226 -21.41 30.44 -25.07
N PHE A 227 -20.83 29.58 -25.93
CA PHE A 227 -19.66 29.94 -26.73
C PHE A 227 -19.99 30.89 -27.88
N ALA A 228 -21.13 30.69 -28.56
CA ALA A 228 -21.59 31.59 -29.62
C ALA A 228 -21.79 33.03 -29.14
N MET A 229 -22.25 33.21 -27.90
CA MET A 229 -22.42 34.52 -27.26
C MET A 229 -21.15 35.07 -26.59
N ASN A 230 -20.01 34.38 -26.76
CA ASN A 230 -18.73 34.69 -26.10
C ASN A 230 -18.87 34.90 -24.58
N ALA A 231 -19.66 34.04 -23.94
CA ALA A 231 -20.02 34.17 -22.54
C ALA A 231 -18.81 33.93 -21.62
N GLY A 232 -18.76 34.65 -20.50
CA GLY A 232 -17.68 34.52 -19.53
C GLY A 232 -17.62 33.12 -18.87
N VAL A 233 -16.48 32.81 -18.25
CA VAL A 233 -16.25 31.49 -17.59
C VAL A 233 -17.30 31.20 -16.50
N GLU A 234 -17.77 32.22 -15.78
CA GLU A 234 -18.84 32.09 -14.77
C GLU A 234 -20.16 31.60 -15.40
N THR A 235 -20.55 32.19 -16.53
CA THR A 235 -21.78 31.83 -17.24
C THR A 235 -21.69 30.44 -17.88
N VAL A 236 -20.54 30.07 -18.44
CA VAL A 236 -20.29 28.70 -18.94
C VAL A 236 -20.40 27.69 -17.79
N THR A 237 -19.83 28.01 -16.62
CA THR A 237 -19.91 27.16 -15.42
C THR A 237 -21.35 27.00 -14.94
N ALA A 238 -22.14 28.09 -14.94
CA ALA A 238 -23.56 28.03 -14.61
C ALA A 238 -24.33 27.14 -15.59
N VAL A 239 -24.07 27.26 -16.90
CA VAL A 239 -24.68 26.42 -17.94
C VAL A 239 -24.38 24.93 -17.71
N LEU A 240 -23.13 24.57 -17.41
CA LEU A 240 -22.73 23.19 -17.11
C LEU A 240 -23.50 22.62 -15.91
N LEU A 241 -23.64 23.40 -14.83
CA LEU A 241 -24.38 22.99 -13.64
C LEU A 241 -25.89 22.89 -13.88
N VAL A 242 -26.46 23.77 -14.72
CA VAL A 242 -27.88 23.70 -15.12
C VAL A 242 -28.14 22.47 -15.98
N THR A 243 -27.27 22.16 -16.94
CA THR A 243 -27.37 20.92 -17.75
C THR A 243 -27.27 19.68 -16.85
N ALA A 244 -26.35 19.69 -15.88
CA ALA A 244 -26.26 18.62 -14.88
C ALA A 244 -27.53 18.51 -14.02
N ALA A 245 -28.13 19.64 -13.61
CA ALA A 245 -29.39 19.65 -12.87
C ALA A 245 -30.54 19.04 -13.70
N ALA A 246 -30.65 19.37 -14.98
CA ALA A 246 -31.64 18.79 -15.88
C ALA A 246 -31.44 17.27 -16.04
N ASP A 247 -30.21 16.82 -16.25
CA ASP A 247 -29.86 15.40 -16.32
C ASP A 247 -30.17 14.66 -15.02
N THR A 248 -29.88 15.25 -13.85
CA THR A 248 -30.25 14.63 -12.55
C THR A 248 -31.75 14.50 -12.38
N ALA A 249 -32.53 15.52 -12.80
CA ALA A 249 -33.99 15.46 -12.75
C ALA A 249 -34.54 14.34 -13.66
N ILE A 250 -33.99 14.18 -14.86
CA ILE A 250 -34.33 13.10 -15.79
C ILE A 250 -33.91 11.74 -15.19
N ALA A 251 -32.71 11.63 -14.62
CA ALA A 251 -32.23 10.39 -14.01
C ALA A 251 -33.10 9.91 -12.83
N LEU A 252 -33.66 10.83 -12.05
CA LEU A 252 -34.55 10.52 -10.92
C LEU A 252 -35.97 10.15 -11.37
N ARG A 253 -36.45 10.71 -12.49
CA ARG A 253 -37.85 10.57 -12.95
C ARG A 253 -38.05 9.54 -14.08
N ALA A 254 -37.01 9.25 -14.87
CA ALA A 254 -37.13 8.42 -16.07
C ALA A 254 -37.31 6.92 -15.73
N PRO A 255 -38.37 6.26 -16.21
CA PRO A 255 -38.58 4.82 -16.01
C PRO A 255 -37.68 3.96 -16.91
N PHE A 256 -37.19 4.52 -18.02
CA PHE A 256 -36.41 3.82 -19.04
C PHE A 256 -34.94 3.66 -18.65
N LYS A 257 -34.47 2.42 -18.45
CA LYS A 257 -33.10 2.12 -18.00
C LYS A 257 -31.98 2.76 -18.86
N PRO A 258 -31.95 2.66 -20.20
CA PRO A 258 -30.87 3.23 -21.00
C PRO A 258 -30.81 4.76 -20.95
N VAL A 259 -31.97 5.43 -20.98
CA VAL A 259 -32.07 6.89 -20.82
C VAL A 259 -31.57 7.32 -19.46
N ARG A 260 -31.94 6.59 -18.41
CA ARG A 260 -31.44 6.83 -17.06
C ARG A 260 -29.92 6.65 -16.96
N ILE A 261 -29.33 5.68 -17.67
CA ILE A 261 -27.87 5.50 -17.70
C ILE A 261 -27.20 6.72 -18.35
N VAL A 262 -27.69 7.18 -19.51
CA VAL A 262 -27.15 8.37 -20.18
C VAL A 262 -27.33 9.63 -19.33
N ALA A 263 -28.49 9.81 -18.70
CA ALA A 263 -28.74 10.93 -17.78
C ALA A 263 -27.81 10.90 -16.57
N VAL A 264 -27.52 9.72 -16.00
CA VAL A 264 -26.55 9.59 -14.90
C VAL A 264 -25.14 9.93 -15.38
N VAL A 265 -24.73 9.45 -16.55
CA VAL A 265 -23.41 9.76 -17.13
C VAL A 265 -23.29 11.26 -17.42
N GLY A 266 -24.32 11.87 -18.01
CA GLY A 266 -24.38 13.32 -18.26
C GLY A 266 -24.33 14.14 -16.98
N ALA A 267 -25.16 13.80 -15.98
CA ALA A 267 -25.18 14.46 -14.68
C ALA A 267 -23.80 14.44 -13.99
N PHE A 268 -23.11 13.30 -14.00
CA PHE A 268 -21.76 13.20 -13.45
C PHE A 268 -20.72 13.92 -14.31
N GLY A 269 -20.79 13.81 -15.64
CA GLY A 269 -19.85 14.46 -16.55
C GLY A 269 -19.92 15.99 -16.49
N TRP A 270 -21.10 16.54 -16.80
CA TRP A 270 -21.34 17.99 -16.76
C TRP A 270 -21.21 18.55 -15.34
N GLY A 271 -21.70 17.80 -14.33
CA GLY A 271 -21.60 18.19 -12.93
C GLY A 271 -20.15 18.23 -12.43
N ALA A 272 -19.32 17.25 -12.79
CA ALA A 272 -17.90 17.24 -12.43
C ALA A 272 -17.17 18.43 -13.07
N TRP A 273 -17.41 18.70 -14.35
CA TRP A 273 -16.76 19.81 -15.05
C TRP A 273 -17.19 21.17 -14.49
N GLY A 274 -18.49 21.35 -14.23
CA GLY A 274 -19.04 22.57 -13.62
C GLY A 274 -18.52 22.80 -12.19
N VAL A 275 -18.45 21.76 -11.38
CA VAL A 275 -17.90 21.84 -10.02
C VAL A 275 -16.40 22.17 -10.03
N LEU A 276 -15.62 21.56 -10.92
CA LEU A 276 -14.19 21.84 -11.05
C LEU A 276 -13.95 23.28 -11.51
N ALA A 277 -14.72 23.77 -12.48
CA ALA A 277 -14.65 25.15 -12.93
C ALA A 277 -15.05 26.14 -11.82
N ALA A 278 -16.11 25.86 -11.06
CA ALA A 278 -16.52 26.67 -9.92
C ALA A 278 -15.46 26.67 -8.79
N GLY A 279 -14.83 25.52 -8.54
CA GLY A 279 -13.71 25.40 -7.60
C GLY A 279 -12.48 26.20 -8.03
N TRP A 280 -12.15 26.17 -9.32
CA TRP A 280 -11.08 26.98 -9.89
C TRP A 280 -11.37 28.47 -9.79
N LEU A 281 -12.58 28.91 -10.12
CA LEU A 281 -13.01 30.30 -9.96
C LEU A 281 -12.95 30.76 -8.50
N SER A 282 -13.30 29.89 -7.55
CA SER A 282 -13.18 30.16 -6.11
C SER A 282 -11.72 30.33 -5.69
N TRP A 283 -10.82 29.50 -6.23
CA TRP A 283 -9.38 29.59 -5.96
C TRP A 283 -8.73 30.83 -6.57
N ALA A 284 -9.11 31.18 -7.80
CA ALA A 284 -8.56 32.30 -8.56
C ALA A 284 -9.20 33.67 -8.20
N ALA A 285 -10.21 33.69 -7.33
CA ALA A 285 -10.90 34.92 -6.95
C ALA A 285 -9.98 35.89 -6.19
N ALA A 286 -9.67 37.03 -6.83
CA ALA A 286 -8.85 38.09 -6.25
C ALA A 286 -9.63 39.05 -5.32
N GLY A 287 -10.97 38.96 -5.27
CA GLY A 287 -11.81 39.87 -4.49
C GLY A 287 -13.13 39.24 -4.00
N PRO A 288 -13.80 39.89 -3.02
CA PRO A 288 -14.95 39.31 -2.34
C PRO A 288 -16.16 39.11 -3.26
N SER A 289 -16.33 39.97 -4.27
CA SER A 289 -17.41 39.85 -5.26
C SER A 289 -17.22 38.64 -6.18
N ALA A 290 -16.00 38.40 -6.67
CA ALA A 290 -15.66 37.22 -7.46
C ALA A 290 -15.78 35.92 -6.65
N ALA A 291 -15.32 35.96 -5.38
CA ALA A 291 -15.46 34.83 -4.46
C ALA A 291 -16.93 34.52 -4.15
N ALA A 292 -17.78 35.55 -3.99
CA ALA A 292 -19.22 35.38 -3.78
C ALA A 292 -19.92 34.74 -4.99
N ARG A 293 -19.55 35.13 -6.22
CA ARG A 293 -20.10 34.50 -7.45
C ARG A 293 -19.66 33.05 -7.58
N ALA A 294 -18.39 32.74 -7.33
CA ALA A 294 -17.89 31.37 -7.32
C ALA A 294 -18.56 30.52 -6.21
N ALA A 295 -18.77 31.10 -5.02
CA ALA A 295 -19.48 30.46 -3.93
C ALA A 295 -20.95 30.20 -4.29
N ALA A 296 -21.61 31.09 -5.04
CA ALA A 296 -22.97 30.87 -5.53
C ALA A 296 -23.04 29.69 -6.52
N LEU A 297 -22.06 29.55 -7.41
CA LEU A 297 -21.95 28.40 -8.32
C LEU A 297 -21.70 27.08 -7.56
N LEU A 298 -20.82 27.10 -6.55
CA LEU A 298 -20.60 25.94 -5.68
C LEU A 298 -21.85 25.59 -4.85
N ALA A 299 -22.60 26.59 -4.39
CA ALA A 299 -23.87 26.40 -3.70
C ALA A 299 -24.94 25.78 -4.62
N LEU A 300 -24.98 26.16 -5.90
CA LEU A 300 -25.83 25.52 -6.90
C LEU A 300 -25.47 24.04 -7.08
N GLY A 301 -24.18 23.73 -7.23
CA GLY A 301 -23.68 22.34 -7.27
C GLY A 301 -24.04 21.56 -6.00
N ALA A 302 -23.92 22.18 -4.83
CA ALA A 302 -24.29 21.59 -3.55
C ALA A 302 -25.79 21.30 -3.46
N ALA A 303 -26.64 22.23 -3.93
CA ALA A 303 -28.10 22.05 -3.96
C ALA A 303 -28.49 20.86 -4.86
N ILE A 304 -27.87 20.72 -6.04
CA ILE A 304 -28.09 19.57 -6.93
C ILE A 304 -27.67 18.25 -6.24
N ALA A 305 -26.52 18.24 -5.58
CA ALA A 305 -26.02 17.05 -4.88
C ALA A 305 -26.88 16.67 -3.63
N LEU A 306 -27.37 17.65 -2.88
CA LEU A 306 -28.21 17.41 -1.70
C LEU A 306 -29.65 17.01 -2.08
N THR A 307 -30.21 17.62 -3.12
CA THR A 307 -31.54 17.23 -3.64
C THR A 307 -31.51 15.82 -4.21
N THR A 308 -30.47 15.46 -4.98
CA THR A 308 -30.29 14.07 -5.44
C THR A 308 -30.15 13.09 -4.29
N ALA A 309 -29.42 13.44 -3.23
CA ALA A 309 -29.31 12.62 -2.03
C ALA A 309 -30.65 12.42 -1.31
N TRP A 310 -31.53 13.43 -1.34
CA TRP A 310 -32.84 13.40 -0.69
C TRP A 310 -33.84 12.49 -1.43
N PHE A 311 -33.85 12.53 -2.77
CA PHE A 311 -34.83 11.81 -3.59
C PHE A 311 -34.35 10.42 -4.05
N THR A 312 -33.09 10.07 -3.84
CA THR A 312 -32.55 8.78 -4.32
C THR A 312 -32.90 7.62 -3.38
N PRO A 313 -33.48 6.51 -3.89
CA PRO A 313 -33.78 5.32 -3.07
C PRO A 313 -32.53 4.49 -2.72
N LYS A 314 -31.44 4.63 -3.48
CA LYS A 314 -30.17 3.92 -3.26
C LYS A 314 -29.32 4.62 -2.20
N ARG A 315 -29.20 4.00 -1.01
CA ARG A 315 -28.44 4.52 0.13
C ARG A 315 -26.98 4.88 -0.19
N ALA A 316 -26.28 4.08 -1.00
CA ALA A 316 -24.88 4.34 -1.36
C ALA A 316 -24.72 5.62 -2.20
N LEU A 317 -25.62 5.83 -3.17
CA LEU A 317 -25.61 7.03 -4.00
C LEU A 317 -26.02 8.26 -3.20
N ALA A 318 -26.99 8.14 -2.30
CA ALA A 318 -27.40 9.21 -1.39
C ALA A 318 -26.27 9.62 -0.44
N LEU A 319 -25.47 8.67 0.06
CA LEU A 319 -24.28 8.97 0.88
C LEU A 319 -23.22 9.72 0.08
N GLY A 320 -22.90 9.27 -1.13
CA GLY A 320 -21.89 9.90 -1.99
C GLY A 320 -22.28 11.32 -2.39
N THR A 321 -23.53 11.52 -2.82
CA THR A 321 -24.05 12.84 -3.23
C THR A 321 -24.24 13.80 -2.04
N ALA A 322 -24.61 13.31 -0.87
CA ALA A 322 -24.62 14.14 0.33
C ALA A 322 -23.21 14.55 0.80
N LEU A 323 -22.22 13.67 0.64
CA LEU A 323 -20.81 13.98 0.91
C LEU A 323 -20.29 15.05 -0.06
N THR A 324 -20.54 14.90 -1.36
CA THR A 324 -20.12 15.92 -2.34
C THR A 324 -20.80 17.25 -2.07
N GLY A 325 -22.11 17.24 -1.79
CA GLY A 325 -22.84 18.46 -1.41
C GLY A 325 -22.26 19.16 -0.18
N GLY A 326 -21.93 18.42 0.87
CA GLY A 326 -21.27 18.98 2.06
C GLY A 326 -19.90 19.59 1.77
N LEU A 327 -19.08 18.94 0.95
CA LEU A 327 -17.77 19.46 0.55
C LEU A 327 -17.90 20.76 -0.26
N LEU A 328 -18.86 20.83 -1.18
CA LEU A 328 -19.10 22.03 -1.99
C LEU A 328 -19.52 23.23 -1.14
N VAL A 329 -20.37 23.02 -0.13
CA VAL A 329 -20.74 24.08 0.84
C VAL A 329 -19.52 24.60 1.58
N VAL A 330 -18.64 23.70 2.06
CA VAL A 330 -17.43 24.10 2.80
C VAL A 330 -16.43 24.83 1.90
N VAL A 331 -16.23 24.37 0.67
CA VAL A 331 -15.31 25.02 -0.29
C VAL A 331 -15.85 26.39 -0.71
N GLY A 332 -17.17 26.53 -0.92
CA GLY A 332 -17.79 27.82 -1.24
C GLY A 332 -17.67 28.83 -0.09
N ALA A 333 -18.04 28.43 1.12
CA ALA A 333 -17.96 29.28 2.30
C ALA A 333 -16.50 29.63 2.67
N GLY A 334 -15.60 28.64 2.59
CA GLY A 334 -14.17 28.83 2.85
C GLY A 334 -13.46 29.68 1.81
N GLY A 335 -13.85 29.59 0.53
CA GLY A 335 -13.37 30.48 -0.53
C GLY A 335 -13.78 31.93 -0.30
N MET A 336 -15.01 32.17 0.16
CA MET A 336 -15.47 33.51 0.53
C MET A 336 -14.69 34.06 1.73
N ALA A 337 -14.46 33.24 2.77
CA ALA A 337 -13.66 33.64 3.92
C ALA A 337 -12.19 33.93 3.55
N ARG A 338 -11.60 33.14 2.63
CA ARG A 338 -10.25 33.36 2.10
C ARG A 338 -10.09 34.73 1.41
N SER A 339 -11.13 35.25 0.77
CA SER A 339 -11.04 36.54 0.07
C SER A 339 -10.93 37.75 1.00
N VAL A 340 -11.26 37.58 2.29
CA VAL A 340 -11.26 38.66 3.30
C VAL A 340 -10.16 38.47 4.33
N LEU A 341 -9.78 37.22 4.63
CA LEU A 341 -8.80 36.89 5.66
C LEU A 341 -7.37 36.78 5.10
N PRO A 342 -6.33 37.06 5.90
CA PRO A 342 -4.95 36.77 5.54
C PRO A 342 -4.74 35.28 5.21
N GLU A 343 -3.79 34.95 4.33
CA GLU A 343 -3.58 33.58 3.84
C GLU A 343 -3.39 32.53 4.95
N VAL A 344 -2.81 32.92 6.08
CA VAL A 344 -2.58 32.07 7.26
C VAL A 344 -3.88 31.54 7.87
N TRP A 345 -5.01 32.23 7.67
CA TRP A 345 -6.33 31.87 8.20
C TRP A 345 -7.17 31.02 7.25
N THR A 346 -6.66 30.69 6.06
CA THR A 346 -7.38 29.89 5.06
C THR A 346 -7.80 28.52 5.60
N VAL A 347 -6.87 27.73 6.15
CA VAL A 347 -7.16 26.40 6.70
C VAL A 347 -8.11 26.47 7.92
N PRO A 348 -7.88 27.34 8.93
CA PRO A 348 -8.82 27.54 10.02
C PRO A 348 -10.24 27.93 9.57
N ALA A 349 -10.37 28.80 8.55
CA ALA A 349 -11.67 29.21 8.04
C ALA A 349 -12.46 28.03 7.44
N HIS A 350 -11.82 27.20 6.62
CA HIS A 350 -12.46 25.99 6.07
C HIS A 350 -12.81 24.98 7.16
N LEU A 351 -11.94 24.83 8.17
CA LEU A 351 -12.21 23.99 9.34
C LEU A 351 -13.44 24.47 10.12
N LEU A 352 -13.56 25.78 10.35
CA LEU A 352 -14.70 26.39 11.04
C LEU A 352 -16.00 26.21 10.24
N CYS A 353 -15.96 26.36 8.90
CA CYS A 353 -17.10 26.04 8.03
C CYS A 353 -17.51 24.56 8.14
N GLY A 354 -16.54 23.64 8.20
CA GLY A 354 -16.81 22.21 8.42
C GLY A 354 -17.46 21.92 9.78
N ILE A 355 -17.00 22.58 10.84
CA ILE A 355 -17.58 22.47 12.18
C ILE A 355 -19.00 23.05 12.23
N ALA A 356 -19.21 24.23 11.63
CA ALA A 356 -20.53 24.85 11.53
C ALA A 356 -21.53 23.95 10.77
N LEU A 357 -21.09 23.32 9.67
CA LEU A 357 -21.89 22.34 8.94
C LEU A 357 -22.29 21.16 9.85
N SER A 358 -21.37 20.65 10.67
CA SER A 358 -21.67 19.55 11.61
C SER A 358 -22.70 19.91 12.69
N ALA A 359 -22.76 21.19 13.08
CA ALA A 359 -23.76 21.71 14.01
C ALA A 359 -25.15 21.84 13.35
N ALA A 360 -25.20 22.34 12.11
CA ALA A 360 -26.43 22.53 11.34
C ALA A 360 -27.14 21.20 10.97
N VAL A 361 -26.37 20.13 10.73
CA VAL A 361 -26.89 18.80 10.33
C VAL A 361 -27.73 18.09 11.42
N ARG A 362 -27.77 18.65 12.64
CA ARG A 362 -28.57 18.11 13.74
C ARG A 362 -30.08 18.33 13.54
N THR A 363 -30.51 19.16 12.60
CA THR A 363 -31.93 19.45 12.34
C THR A 363 -32.49 18.65 11.14
N GLN A 364 -33.56 17.88 11.38
CA GLN A 364 -34.58 17.34 10.45
C GLN A 364 -34.18 16.64 9.11
N ALA A 365 -32.91 16.31 8.83
CA ALA A 365 -32.53 15.63 7.58
C ALA A 365 -32.61 14.08 7.64
N PRO A 366 -32.88 13.39 6.50
CA PRO A 366 -32.85 11.94 6.39
C PRO A 366 -31.50 11.33 6.84
N GLY A 367 -31.56 10.13 7.43
CA GLY A 367 -30.38 9.40 7.92
C GLY A 367 -29.17 9.31 6.96
N PRO A 368 -29.33 8.99 5.66
CA PRO A 368 -28.19 8.95 4.73
C PRO A 368 -27.57 10.32 4.47
N VAL A 369 -28.38 11.39 4.39
CA VAL A 369 -27.90 12.77 4.18
C VAL A 369 -27.07 13.22 5.38
N ARG A 370 -27.55 12.96 6.60
CA ARG A 370 -26.82 13.28 7.84
C ARG A 370 -25.46 12.57 7.92
N ARG A 371 -25.40 11.30 7.53
CA ARG A 371 -24.14 10.53 7.49
C ARG A 371 -23.19 11.06 6.43
N GLY A 372 -23.68 11.37 5.22
CA GLY A 372 -22.87 11.95 4.15
C GLY A 372 -22.24 13.29 4.55
N LEU A 373 -23.03 14.17 5.19
CA LEU A 373 -22.53 15.46 5.71
C LEU A 373 -21.56 15.28 6.88
N GLY A 374 -21.78 14.29 7.75
CA GLY A 374 -20.81 13.91 8.79
C GLY A 374 -19.47 13.42 8.20
N HIS A 375 -19.51 12.63 7.12
CA HIS A 375 -18.31 12.21 6.40
C HIS A 375 -17.62 13.39 5.70
N ALA A 376 -18.37 14.33 5.11
CA ALA A 376 -17.78 15.54 4.54
C ALA A 376 -17.03 16.37 5.59
N CYS A 377 -17.61 16.54 6.78
CA CYS A 377 -16.94 17.20 7.91
C CYS A 377 -15.65 16.46 8.33
N ALA A 378 -15.69 15.13 8.41
CA ALA A 378 -14.51 14.32 8.72
C ALA A 378 -13.41 14.44 7.63
N VAL A 379 -13.79 14.51 6.36
CA VAL A 379 -12.85 14.74 5.24
C VAL A 379 -12.20 16.11 5.35
N VAL A 380 -12.97 17.17 5.66
CA VAL A 380 -12.42 18.53 5.86
C VAL A 380 -11.45 18.57 7.04
N GLN A 381 -11.80 17.95 8.17
CA GLN A 381 -10.90 17.86 9.32
C GLN A 381 -9.63 17.05 9.00
N GLY A 382 -9.77 15.93 8.30
CA GLY A 382 -8.65 15.11 7.85
C GLY A 382 -7.72 15.87 6.92
N LEU A 383 -8.27 16.65 5.97
CA LEU A 383 -7.50 17.48 5.07
C LEU A 383 -6.80 18.63 5.81
N ALA A 384 -7.47 19.26 6.79
CA ALA A 384 -6.86 20.28 7.64
C ALA A 384 -5.67 19.70 8.44
N VAL A 385 -5.81 18.51 9.02
CA VAL A 385 -4.69 17.81 9.67
C VAL A 385 -3.60 17.43 8.66
N ALA A 386 -3.97 17.04 7.43
CA ALA A 386 -2.99 16.73 6.39
C ALA A 386 -2.10 17.93 6.03
N THR A 387 -2.65 19.15 6.06
CA THR A 387 -1.84 20.37 5.85
C THR A 387 -0.85 20.65 7.00
N ALA A 388 -1.10 20.12 8.20
CA ALA A 388 -0.19 20.22 9.35
C ALA A 388 0.92 19.15 9.34
N LEU A 389 0.80 18.09 8.53
CA LEU A 389 1.77 16.99 8.47
C LEU A 389 3.19 17.44 8.15
N PRO A 390 3.45 18.32 7.17
CA PRO A 390 4.82 18.77 6.87
C PRO A 390 5.47 19.47 8.07
N THR A 391 4.73 20.30 8.80
CA THR A 391 5.23 21.01 9.99
C THR A 391 5.56 20.03 11.12
N VAL A 392 4.68 19.06 11.37
CA VAL A 392 4.91 18.01 12.39
C VAL A 392 6.07 17.10 11.97
N ALA A 393 6.18 16.75 10.69
CA ALA A 393 7.25 15.92 10.16
C ALA A 393 8.61 16.62 10.29
N ILE A 394 8.68 17.91 9.96
CA ILE A 394 9.89 18.72 10.16
C ILE A 394 10.23 18.78 11.66
N ALA A 395 9.26 19.09 12.54
CA ALA A 395 9.44 19.08 14.00
C ALA A 395 10.02 17.77 14.57
N LEU A 396 9.68 16.63 13.96
CA LEU A 396 10.14 15.31 14.40
C LEU A 396 11.46 14.87 13.77
N LEU A 397 11.64 15.12 12.47
CA LEU A 397 12.76 14.59 11.68
C LEU A 397 13.92 15.57 11.55
N GLY A 398 13.65 16.88 11.64
CA GLY A 398 14.66 17.93 11.63
C GLY A 398 15.85 17.72 12.59
N PRO A 399 15.64 17.20 13.82
CA PRO A 399 16.73 16.94 14.77
C PRO A 399 17.70 15.84 14.33
N VAL A 400 17.32 14.98 13.37
CA VAL A 400 18.18 13.89 12.87
C VAL A 400 19.44 14.46 12.20
N GLY A 401 19.32 15.60 11.50
CA GLY A 401 20.47 16.30 10.91
C GLY A 401 21.52 16.76 11.92
N ARG A 402 21.20 16.75 13.22
CA ARG A 402 22.14 17.10 14.28
C ARG A 402 23.18 16.02 14.58
N ILE A 403 22.94 14.78 14.14
CA ILE A 403 23.90 13.68 14.29
C ILE A 403 25.23 14.01 13.60
N GLU A 404 25.21 14.77 12.50
CA GLU A 404 26.41 15.20 11.78
C GLU A 404 27.05 16.48 12.35
N ARG A 405 26.36 17.18 13.27
CA ARG A 405 26.75 18.51 13.78
C ARG A 405 26.75 18.55 15.31
N VAL A 406 27.26 17.49 15.94
CA VAL A 406 27.33 17.36 17.40
C VAL A 406 28.18 18.48 17.99
N TRP A 407 27.65 19.14 19.03
CA TRP A 407 28.30 20.24 19.76
C TRP A 407 28.77 21.41 18.88
N SER A 408 28.09 21.63 17.76
CA SER A 408 28.36 22.74 16.84
C SER A 408 27.85 24.11 17.33
N GLY A 409 27.16 24.15 18.47
CA GLY A 409 26.63 25.37 19.09
C GLY A 409 25.11 25.39 19.21
N ALA A 410 24.62 26.21 20.15
CA ALA A 410 23.18 26.38 20.36
C ALA A 410 22.55 27.12 19.17
N PRO A 411 21.48 26.58 18.57
CA PRO A 411 20.65 27.34 17.64
C PRO A 411 20.04 28.55 18.35
N VAL A 412 19.78 29.61 17.59
CA VAL A 412 19.16 30.84 18.11
C VAL A 412 17.81 30.52 18.77
N ASP A 413 16.94 29.80 18.04
CA ASP A 413 15.58 29.47 18.50
C ASP A 413 15.20 28.02 18.21
N ALA A 414 14.09 27.58 18.80
CA ALA A 414 13.52 26.25 18.60
C ALA A 414 13.20 25.95 17.12
N ARG A 415 12.87 26.96 16.30
CA ARG A 415 12.67 26.76 14.85
C ARG A 415 13.98 26.41 14.15
N ALA A 416 15.03 27.19 14.40
CA ALA A 416 16.35 26.96 13.84
C ALA A 416 16.94 25.60 14.25
N ALA A 417 16.53 25.07 15.41
CA ALA A 417 16.94 23.74 15.86
C ALA A 417 16.41 22.60 14.98
N VAL A 418 15.32 22.83 14.24
CA VAL A 418 14.59 21.81 13.49
C VAL A 418 14.78 22.00 11.97
N THR A 419 15.05 23.21 11.49
CA THR A 419 15.17 23.52 10.05
C THR A 419 16.59 23.35 9.50
N LEU A 420 17.32 22.33 9.95
CA LEU A 420 18.74 22.15 9.61
C LEU A 420 18.99 21.77 8.15
N ASP A 421 18.15 20.89 7.59
CA ASP A 421 18.31 20.33 6.24
C ASP A 421 17.08 20.61 5.34
N ALA A 422 16.05 21.24 5.89
CA ALA A 422 14.80 21.54 5.18
C ALA A 422 14.25 22.92 5.56
N PRO A 423 13.74 23.70 4.59
CA PRO A 423 13.13 24.99 4.85
C PRO A 423 11.82 24.83 5.64
N TRP A 424 11.53 25.81 6.51
CA TRP A 424 10.28 25.86 7.24
C TRP A 424 9.09 26.13 6.28
N PRO A 425 7.97 25.38 6.37
CA PRO A 425 6.84 25.59 5.46
C PRO A 425 6.23 26.99 5.64
N PRO A 426 5.68 27.60 4.59
CA PRO A 426 4.98 28.89 4.70
C PRO A 426 3.65 28.75 5.44
N ASN A 427 3.15 29.85 6.01
CA ASN A 427 1.80 29.98 6.61
C ASN A 427 1.47 29.00 7.76
N THR A 428 2.46 28.59 8.57
CA THR A 428 2.26 27.58 9.62
C THR A 428 1.79 28.13 10.98
N ALA A 429 1.61 29.44 11.14
CA ALA A 429 1.32 30.04 12.45
C ALA A 429 0.01 29.51 13.07
N THR A 430 -0.95 29.10 12.25
CA THR A 430 -2.24 28.54 12.68
C THR A 430 -2.25 27.01 12.80
N VAL A 431 -1.14 26.32 12.52
CA VAL A 431 -1.04 24.85 12.61
C VAL A 431 -1.36 24.32 14.02
N PRO A 432 -0.83 24.90 15.12
CA PRO A 432 -1.19 24.47 16.47
C PRO A 432 -2.69 24.65 16.75
N LEU A 433 -3.30 25.73 16.25
CA LEU A 433 -4.72 25.99 16.39
C LEU A 433 -5.56 24.93 15.66
N VAL A 434 -5.19 24.57 14.43
CA VAL A 434 -5.87 23.53 13.63
C VAL A 434 -5.83 22.18 14.35
N LEU A 435 -4.64 21.75 14.82
CA LEU A 435 -4.47 20.50 15.56
C LEU A 435 -5.28 20.49 16.86
N ALA A 436 -5.25 21.58 17.63
CA ALA A 436 -6.01 21.73 18.88
C ALA A 436 -7.53 21.68 18.66
N VAL A 437 -8.04 22.38 17.64
CA VAL A 437 -9.47 22.40 17.33
C VAL A 437 -9.96 21.01 16.90
N VAL A 438 -9.22 20.31 16.04
CA VAL A 438 -9.59 18.95 15.63
C VAL A 438 -9.50 17.97 16.80
N ALA A 439 -8.48 18.09 17.67
CA ALA A 439 -8.42 17.32 18.91
C ALA A 439 -9.67 17.57 19.79
N GLY A 440 -10.07 18.83 19.94
CA GLY A 440 -11.30 19.22 20.64
C GLY A 440 -12.55 18.55 20.04
N VAL A 441 -12.72 18.59 18.72
CA VAL A 441 -13.85 17.94 18.04
C VAL A 441 -13.84 16.42 18.26
N LEU A 442 -12.67 15.77 18.23
CA LEU A 442 -12.54 14.34 18.53
C LEU A 442 -12.91 14.02 19.99
N THR A 443 -12.52 14.84 20.96
CA THR A 443 -12.93 14.64 22.37
C THR A 443 -14.43 14.78 22.58
N VAL A 444 -15.09 15.73 21.89
CA VAL A 444 -16.54 15.93 21.97
C VAL A 444 -17.28 14.76 21.31
N THR A 445 -16.82 14.30 20.15
CA THR A 445 -17.42 13.17 19.41
C THR A 445 -17.19 11.83 20.11
N ALA A 446 -16.08 11.68 20.85
CA ALA A 446 -15.79 10.51 21.67
C ALA A 446 -16.83 10.24 22.77
N ARG A 447 -17.69 11.23 23.12
CA ARG A 447 -18.83 11.03 24.03
C ARG A 447 -19.88 10.07 23.46
N THR A 448 -19.80 9.71 22.18
CA THR A 448 -20.64 8.69 21.56
C THR A 448 -20.02 7.29 21.73
N VAL A 449 -20.79 6.37 22.33
CA VAL A 449 -20.28 5.09 22.90
C VAL A 449 -19.51 4.21 21.90
N ARG A 450 -19.79 4.33 20.60
CA ARG A 450 -19.28 3.40 19.57
C ARG A 450 -17.90 3.76 18.99
N TRP A 451 -17.40 4.99 19.18
CA TRP A 451 -16.12 5.48 18.63
C TRP A 451 -15.20 6.14 19.66
N ARG A 452 -15.48 5.96 20.95
CA ARG A 452 -14.78 6.63 22.06
C ARG A 452 -13.27 6.40 22.05
N THR A 453 -12.83 5.15 21.96
CA THR A 453 -11.41 4.78 22.04
C THR A 453 -10.56 5.34 20.89
N PRO A 454 -10.89 5.13 19.60
CA PRO A 454 -10.09 5.69 18.50
C PRO A 454 -10.14 7.22 18.46
N ALA A 455 -11.26 7.86 18.84
CA ALA A 455 -11.36 9.31 18.90
C ALA A 455 -10.49 9.91 20.03
N LEU A 456 -10.43 9.27 21.20
CA LEU A 456 -9.53 9.70 22.29
C LEU A 456 -8.06 9.49 21.94
N VAL A 457 -7.71 8.40 21.26
CA VAL A 457 -6.34 8.19 20.76
C VAL A 457 -5.96 9.27 19.75
N GLY A 458 -6.84 9.57 18.78
CA GLY A 458 -6.63 10.65 17.82
C GLY A 458 -6.48 12.02 18.50
N ALA A 459 -7.31 12.31 19.50
CA ALA A 459 -7.22 13.55 20.27
C ALA A 459 -5.90 13.64 21.07
N LEU A 460 -5.43 12.53 21.66
CA LEU A 460 -4.15 12.47 22.37
C LEU A 460 -2.98 12.74 21.41
N VAL A 461 -2.96 12.11 20.24
CA VAL A 461 -1.90 12.31 19.24
C VAL A 461 -1.91 13.74 18.70
N LEU A 462 -3.08 14.32 18.42
CA LEU A 462 -3.18 15.70 17.92
C LEU A 462 -2.82 16.74 18.99
N SER A 463 -3.21 16.53 20.24
CA SER A 463 -2.81 17.40 21.35
C SER A 463 -1.30 17.33 21.61
N TRP A 464 -0.71 16.14 21.57
CA TRP A 464 0.74 15.96 21.60
C TRP A 464 1.44 16.68 20.44
N ALA A 465 0.95 16.52 19.21
CA ALA A 465 1.51 17.20 18.04
C ALA A 465 1.39 18.73 18.14
N THR A 466 0.31 19.22 18.76
CA THR A 466 0.11 20.65 19.04
C THR A 466 1.22 21.17 19.96
N VAL A 467 1.47 20.49 21.08
CA VAL A 467 2.50 20.91 22.06
C VAL A 467 3.91 20.80 21.45
N LEU A 468 4.16 19.78 20.64
CA LEU A 468 5.45 19.57 19.97
C LEU A 468 5.78 20.70 18.97
N VAL A 469 4.80 21.15 18.19
CA VAL A 469 4.97 22.17 17.14
C VAL A 469 4.90 23.60 17.69
N LEU A 470 4.40 23.80 18.91
CA LEU A 470 4.20 25.13 19.49
C LEU A 470 5.52 25.92 19.66
N PRO A 471 6.61 25.38 20.26
CA PRO A 471 7.88 26.10 20.36
C PRO A 471 8.50 26.57 19.04
N PRO A 472 8.61 25.73 17.97
CA PRO A 472 9.17 26.18 16.70
C PRO A 472 8.24 27.11 15.91
N VAL A 473 6.92 27.04 16.11
CA VAL A 473 5.99 28.01 15.51
C VAL A 473 6.14 29.38 16.16
N LEU A 474 6.23 29.44 17.49
CA LEU A 474 6.37 30.69 18.26
C LEU A 474 7.80 31.25 18.31
N GLU A 475 8.77 30.57 17.68
CA GLU A 475 10.19 30.97 17.70
C GLU A 475 10.71 31.13 19.14
N LEU A 476 10.32 30.22 20.03
CA LEU A 476 10.78 30.29 21.42
C LEU A 476 12.29 30.04 21.51
N PRO A 477 12.97 30.62 22.53
CA PRO A 477 14.38 30.34 22.78
C PRO A 477 14.67 28.85 22.86
N PHE A 478 15.83 28.42 22.36
CA PHE A 478 16.20 27.00 22.27
C PHE A 478 16.05 26.24 23.61
N THR A 479 16.46 26.86 24.73
CA THR A 479 16.33 26.27 26.07
C THR A 479 14.88 26.08 26.50
N ALA A 480 13.99 27.03 26.18
CA ALA A 480 12.56 26.90 26.43
C ALA A 480 11.94 25.76 25.61
N GLY A 481 12.40 25.56 24.38
CA GLY A 481 12.02 24.42 23.54
C GLY A 481 12.41 23.07 24.15
N LEU A 482 13.64 22.93 24.67
CA LEU A 482 14.10 21.72 25.35
C LEU A 482 13.29 21.43 26.62
N VAL A 483 13.02 22.44 27.43
CA VAL A 483 12.21 22.29 28.65
C VAL A 483 10.78 21.87 28.31
N ALA A 484 10.18 22.47 27.28
CA ALA A 484 8.85 22.10 26.82
C ALA A 484 8.77 20.62 26.36
N GLN A 485 9.78 20.15 25.62
CA GLN A 485 9.89 18.73 25.22
C GLN A 485 10.10 17.80 26.43
N GLY A 486 10.94 18.19 27.40
CA GLY A 486 11.14 17.43 28.64
C GLY A 486 9.85 17.31 29.47
N LEU A 487 9.11 18.41 29.62
CA LEU A 487 7.80 18.43 30.27
C LEU A 487 6.79 17.57 29.52
N LEU A 488 6.83 17.55 28.18
CA LEU A 488 5.96 16.70 27.36
C LEU A 488 6.24 15.22 27.58
N VAL A 489 7.51 14.80 27.70
CA VAL A 489 7.89 13.41 28.05
C VAL A 489 7.31 13.04 29.42
N VAL A 490 7.51 13.88 30.44
CA VAL A 490 7.01 13.63 31.80
C VAL A 490 5.49 13.59 31.84
N ALA A 491 4.80 14.50 31.13
CA ALA A 491 3.35 14.53 31.05
C ALA A 491 2.78 13.30 30.32
N ALA A 492 3.40 12.85 29.22
CA ALA A 492 2.97 11.68 28.48
C ALA A 492 3.19 10.37 29.28
N LEU A 493 4.32 10.24 29.99
CA LEU A 493 4.56 9.14 30.92
C LEU A 493 3.59 9.17 32.10
N GLY A 494 3.35 10.34 32.68
CA GLY A 494 2.39 10.53 33.76
C GLY A 494 0.97 10.17 33.34
N PHE A 495 0.54 10.59 32.15
CA PHE A 495 -0.75 10.20 31.58
C PHE A 495 -0.86 8.68 31.38
N ALA A 496 0.18 8.06 30.83
CA ALA A 496 0.22 6.61 30.62
C ALA A 496 0.16 5.82 31.95
N ALA A 497 0.78 6.33 33.02
CA ALA A 497 0.75 5.73 34.35
C ALA A 497 -0.56 5.97 35.12
N LEU A 498 -1.19 7.14 34.95
CA LEU A 498 -2.43 7.52 35.65
C LEU A 498 -3.68 6.86 35.05
N VAL A 499 -3.70 6.61 33.74
CA VAL A 499 -4.82 5.96 33.05
C VAL A 499 -4.77 4.45 33.31
N ARG A 500 -5.31 4.03 34.47
CA ARG A 500 -5.39 2.61 34.84
C ARG A 500 -6.39 1.86 33.95
N PRO A 501 -6.03 0.70 33.38
CA PRO A 501 -7.01 -0.18 32.76
C PRO A 501 -8.00 -0.69 33.81
N ALA A 502 -9.29 -0.65 33.48
CA ALA A 502 -10.36 -1.06 34.40
C ALA A 502 -10.38 -2.58 34.68
N GLU A 503 -9.68 -3.39 33.88
CA GLU A 503 -9.52 -4.83 34.14
C GLU A 503 -8.09 -5.31 33.86
N PRO A 504 -7.48 -6.06 34.80
CA PRO A 504 -6.19 -6.70 34.58
C PRO A 504 -6.36 -7.93 33.66
N GLY A 505 -5.70 -7.94 32.49
CA GLY A 505 -5.54 -9.15 31.69
C GLY A 505 -5.95 -9.10 30.22
N ARG A 506 -6.53 -8.01 29.71
CA ARG A 506 -6.65 -7.79 28.25
C ARG A 506 -5.53 -6.89 27.80
N LEU A 507 -4.75 -7.37 26.81
CA LEU A 507 -3.79 -6.62 26.00
C LEU A 507 -4.09 -5.12 26.01
N GLN A 508 -3.20 -4.38 26.67
CA GLN A 508 -3.08 -2.93 26.81
C GLN A 508 -4.21 -2.12 26.15
N ALA A 509 -4.97 -1.39 26.97
CA ALA A 509 -5.83 -0.34 26.44
C ALA A 509 -4.99 0.57 25.51
N PRO A 510 -5.48 0.91 24.31
CA PRO A 510 -4.67 1.62 23.30
C PRO A 510 -4.25 3.03 23.74
N LEU A 511 -4.88 3.59 24.78
CA LEU A 511 -4.60 4.91 25.34
C LEU A 511 -3.28 5.00 26.14
N PRO A 512 -3.04 4.18 27.19
CA PRO A 512 -1.75 4.20 27.89
C PRO A 512 -0.58 3.79 26.98
N LEU A 513 -0.78 2.84 26.05
CA LEU A 513 0.25 2.47 25.08
C LEU A 513 0.60 3.64 24.15
N THR A 514 -0.41 4.38 23.64
CA THR A 514 -0.14 5.56 22.80
C THR A 514 0.57 6.65 23.58
N GLY A 515 0.18 6.91 24.83
CA GLY A 515 0.92 7.83 25.72
C GLY A 515 2.39 7.43 25.91
N ALA A 516 2.66 6.15 26.16
CA ALA A 516 4.03 5.64 26.29
C ALA A 516 4.82 5.79 24.97
N VAL A 517 4.25 5.42 23.82
CA VAL A 517 4.90 5.58 22.51
C VAL A 517 5.20 7.05 22.21
N LEU A 518 4.28 7.97 22.51
CA LEU A 518 4.49 9.41 22.32
C LEU A 518 5.60 9.95 23.25
N ALA A 519 5.71 9.44 24.48
CA ALA A 519 6.82 9.74 25.38
C ALA A 519 8.17 9.25 24.85
N LEU A 520 8.21 8.07 24.23
CA LEU A 520 9.43 7.52 23.62
C LEU A 520 9.88 8.34 22.40
N VAL A 521 8.94 8.68 21.52
CA VAL A 521 9.22 9.51 20.34
C VAL A 521 9.72 10.90 20.77
N THR A 522 9.13 11.49 21.79
CA THR A 522 9.58 12.79 22.32
C THR A 522 10.92 12.71 23.05
N ALA A 523 11.19 11.64 23.79
CA ALA A 523 12.49 11.44 24.45
C ALA A 523 13.62 11.27 23.43
N LEU A 524 13.37 10.55 22.32
CA LEU A 524 14.32 10.44 21.22
C LEU A 524 14.56 11.81 20.55
N GLY A 525 13.48 12.54 20.24
CA GLY A 525 13.58 13.90 19.71
C GLY A 525 14.35 14.83 20.64
N LEU A 526 14.05 14.80 21.94
CA LEU A 526 14.72 15.61 22.96
C LEU A 526 16.22 15.28 23.06
N ALA A 527 16.59 13.99 23.03
CA ALA A 527 18.00 13.57 23.01
C ALA A 527 18.74 14.11 21.77
N LEU A 528 18.11 14.04 20.59
CA LEU A 528 18.68 14.59 19.35
C LEU A 528 18.83 16.11 19.41
N HIS A 529 17.84 16.84 19.93
CA HIS A 529 17.95 18.29 20.09
C HIS A 529 19.07 18.69 21.06
N SER A 530 19.25 17.90 22.13
CA SER A 530 20.27 18.16 23.16
C SER A 530 21.70 18.13 22.60
N LEU A 531 21.96 17.41 21.51
CA LEU A 531 23.25 17.32 20.80
C LEU A 531 23.81 18.65 20.32
N ALA A 532 23.04 19.74 20.39
CA ALA A 532 23.52 21.09 20.03
C ALA A 532 24.66 21.58 20.92
N THR A 533 24.60 21.28 22.22
CA THR A 533 25.57 21.77 23.20
C THR A 533 25.90 20.68 24.22
N GLU A 534 27.16 20.55 24.56
CA GLU A 534 27.67 19.61 25.57
C GLU A 534 26.87 19.62 26.89
N PRO A 535 26.64 20.75 27.58
CA PRO A 535 25.89 20.75 28.84
C PRO A 535 24.45 20.27 28.67
N ALA A 536 23.79 20.59 27.55
CA ALA A 536 22.44 20.11 27.27
C ALA A 536 22.42 18.59 27.05
N THR A 537 23.40 18.02 26.32
CA THR A 537 23.47 16.56 26.12
C THR A 537 23.58 15.79 27.42
N LEU A 538 24.52 16.19 28.29
CA LEU A 538 24.78 15.50 29.54
C LEU A 538 23.58 15.61 30.49
N THR A 539 23.01 16.81 30.63
CA THR A 539 21.87 17.04 31.52
C THR A 539 20.59 16.34 31.04
N VAL A 540 20.29 16.40 29.75
CA VAL A 540 19.10 15.76 29.17
C VAL A 540 19.19 14.24 29.25
N LEU A 541 20.32 13.66 28.89
CA LEU A 541 20.52 12.21 28.97
C LEU A 541 20.49 11.72 30.42
N ALA A 542 21.16 12.42 31.36
CA ALA A 542 21.08 12.11 32.78
C ALA A 542 19.64 12.23 33.34
N ALA A 543 18.91 13.30 33.00
CA ALA A 543 17.52 13.45 33.43
C ALA A 543 16.62 12.36 32.83
N SER A 544 16.77 12.04 31.55
CA SER A 544 15.95 11.05 30.84
C SER A 544 16.20 9.65 31.39
N THR A 545 17.46 9.26 31.64
CA THR A 545 17.76 7.98 32.31
C THR A 545 17.06 7.85 33.65
N VAL A 546 17.12 8.88 34.50
CA VAL A 546 16.47 8.86 35.83
C VAL A 546 14.94 8.79 35.70
N VAL A 547 14.34 9.57 34.80
CA VAL A 547 12.88 9.61 34.59
C VAL A 547 12.37 8.24 34.11
N PHE A 548 13.02 7.63 33.11
CA PHE A 548 12.62 6.32 32.61
C PHE A 548 12.93 5.18 33.60
N ALA A 549 14.03 5.26 34.36
CA ALA A 549 14.32 4.32 35.43
C ALA A 549 13.27 4.39 36.55
N ALA A 550 12.87 5.59 36.96
CA ALA A 550 11.83 5.80 37.97
C ALA A 550 10.46 5.31 37.48
N ALA A 551 10.14 5.50 36.19
CA ALA A 551 8.93 4.96 35.58
C ALA A 551 8.94 3.42 35.56
N ALA A 552 10.06 2.79 35.22
CA ALA A 552 10.21 1.34 35.25
C ALA A 552 10.13 0.76 36.67
N ALA A 553 10.67 1.47 37.67
CA ALA A 553 10.68 1.06 39.07
C ALA A 553 9.28 1.02 39.72
N ARG A 554 8.31 1.77 39.17
CA ARG A 554 6.92 1.77 39.66
C ARG A 554 6.15 0.46 39.40
N ARG A 555 6.76 -0.50 38.67
CA ARG A 555 6.20 -1.84 38.38
C ARG A 555 4.81 -1.82 37.73
N ASP A 556 4.55 -0.81 36.91
CA ASP A 556 3.35 -0.75 36.05
C ASP A 556 3.53 -1.63 34.80
N ASP A 557 2.44 -1.93 34.07
CA ASP A 557 2.43 -2.69 32.80
C ASP A 557 3.34 -2.09 31.69
N LEU A 558 3.84 -0.87 31.89
CA LEU A 558 4.70 -0.11 30.99
C LEU A 558 6.20 -0.28 31.26
N GLY A 559 6.57 -0.96 32.34
CA GLY A 559 7.96 -1.25 32.68
C GLY A 559 8.76 -1.88 31.52
N PRO A 560 8.21 -2.84 30.75
CA PRO A 560 8.95 -3.47 29.64
C PRO A 560 9.35 -2.51 28.53
N LEU A 561 8.69 -1.35 28.41
CA LEU A 561 9.00 -0.30 27.43
C LEU A 561 9.96 0.75 28.00
N THR A 562 9.81 1.12 29.28
CA THR A 562 10.57 2.21 29.90
C THR A 562 11.97 1.78 30.35
N ALA A 563 12.15 0.54 30.82
CA ALA A 563 13.45 0.04 31.27
C ALA A 563 14.52 -0.02 30.15
N PRO A 564 14.23 -0.54 28.93
CA PRO A 564 15.14 -0.46 27.79
C PRO A 564 15.57 0.97 27.46
N VAL A 565 14.64 1.90 27.49
CA VAL A 565 14.89 3.30 27.08
C VAL A 565 15.79 4.00 28.09
N SER A 566 15.63 3.70 29.37
CA SER A 566 16.58 4.12 30.41
C SER A 566 18.01 3.61 30.13
N LEU A 567 18.18 2.34 29.75
CA LEU A 567 19.50 1.77 29.46
C LEU A 567 20.09 2.31 28.16
N ALA A 568 19.26 2.58 27.15
CA ALA A 568 19.69 3.21 25.91
C ALA A 568 20.20 4.64 26.15
N HIS A 569 19.45 5.45 26.91
CA HIS A 569 19.92 6.79 27.31
C HIS A 569 21.16 6.72 28.21
N ALA A 570 21.32 5.68 29.05
CA ALA A 570 22.52 5.51 29.88
C ALA A 570 23.75 5.17 29.02
N THR A 571 23.57 4.34 27.99
CA THR A 571 24.60 4.03 27.00
C THR A 571 25.01 5.30 26.25
N ALA A 572 24.05 6.08 25.76
CA ALA A 572 24.31 7.37 25.11
C ALA A 572 25.00 8.36 26.06
N LEU A 573 24.60 8.41 27.34
CA LEU A 573 25.23 9.24 28.35
C LEU A 573 26.69 8.85 28.56
N THR A 574 27.01 7.55 28.69
CA THR A 574 28.40 7.09 28.83
C THR A 574 29.24 7.43 27.61
N CYS A 575 28.69 7.35 26.39
CA CYS A 575 29.37 7.81 25.18
C CYS A 575 29.62 9.32 25.19
N ALA A 576 28.60 10.11 25.58
CA ALA A 576 28.71 11.56 25.66
C ALA A 576 29.73 12.01 26.72
N ILE A 577 29.80 11.32 27.87
CA ILE A 577 30.80 11.58 28.91
C ILE A 577 32.22 11.33 28.38
N GLY A 578 32.44 10.18 27.71
CA GLY A 578 33.73 9.87 27.11
C GLY A 578 34.15 10.91 26.06
N ALA A 579 33.21 11.32 25.20
CA ALA A 579 33.44 12.37 24.21
C ALA A 579 33.70 13.74 24.86
N SER A 580 33.04 14.09 25.97
CA SER A 580 33.24 15.37 26.66
C SER A 580 34.58 15.44 27.39
N ALA A 581 35.13 14.28 27.76
CA ALA A 581 36.45 14.16 28.38
C ALA A 581 37.58 14.00 27.34
N ASP A 582 37.28 14.18 26.05
CA ASP A 582 38.20 13.95 24.92
C ASP A 582 38.87 12.57 24.93
N TRP A 583 38.17 11.55 25.44
CA TRP A 583 38.68 10.18 25.43
C TRP A 583 38.57 9.58 24.02
N GLU A 584 39.60 8.84 23.62
CA GLU A 584 39.51 8.05 22.40
C GLU A 584 38.36 7.02 22.48
N PRO A 585 37.71 6.68 21.35
CA PRO A 585 36.54 5.78 21.32
C PRO A 585 36.76 4.46 22.07
N GLN A 586 37.97 3.91 21.96
CA GLN A 586 38.37 2.66 22.61
C GLN A 586 38.37 2.73 24.15
N HIS A 587 38.70 3.88 24.75
CA HIS A 587 38.66 4.08 26.19
C HIS A 587 37.22 4.31 26.68
N THR A 588 36.44 5.04 25.88
CA THR A 588 34.99 5.23 26.11
C THR A 588 34.23 3.91 26.15
N ALA A 589 34.64 2.92 25.36
CA ALA A 589 34.05 1.58 25.36
C ALA A 589 34.07 0.89 26.74
N LEU A 590 35.13 1.12 27.54
CA LEU A 590 35.24 0.56 28.90
C LEU A 590 34.19 1.17 29.84
N LEU A 591 33.89 2.46 29.69
CA LEU A 591 32.82 3.13 30.45
C LEU A 591 31.45 2.63 30.01
N VAL A 592 31.22 2.46 28.70
CA VAL A 592 29.97 1.92 28.14
C VAL A 592 29.67 0.52 28.68
N LEU A 593 30.70 -0.29 28.97
CA LEU A 593 30.57 -1.64 29.50
C LEU A 593 29.95 -1.72 30.91
N ALA A 594 29.93 -0.60 31.65
CA ALA A 594 29.17 -0.52 32.90
C ALA A 594 27.66 -0.78 32.68
N VAL A 595 27.12 -0.37 31.54
CA VAL A 595 25.68 -0.52 31.22
C VAL A 595 25.25 -1.99 31.06
N PRO A 596 25.89 -2.84 30.22
CA PRO A 596 25.58 -4.27 30.17
C PRO A 596 25.80 -4.99 31.50
N ALA A 597 26.81 -4.59 32.28
CA ALA A 597 27.04 -5.16 33.61
C ALA A 597 25.88 -4.84 34.57
N VAL A 598 25.44 -3.58 34.61
CA VAL A 598 24.27 -3.15 35.41
C VAL A 598 22.99 -3.85 34.90
N ALA A 599 22.79 -3.95 33.59
CA ALA A 599 21.64 -4.65 33.01
C ALA A 599 21.62 -6.14 33.41
N ALA A 600 22.77 -6.82 33.37
CA ALA A 600 22.89 -8.21 33.82
C ALA A 600 22.59 -8.38 35.32
N LEU A 601 23.05 -7.45 36.17
CA LEU A 601 22.77 -7.43 37.61
C LEU A 601 21.28 -7.13 37.90
N LEU A 602 20.67 -6.18 37.18
CA LEU A 602 19.25 -5.85 37.32
C LEU A 602 18.38 -7.02 36.87
N ALA A 603 18.69 -7.64 35.73
CA ALA A 603 18.01 -8.85 35.26
C ALA A 603 18.09 -9.99 36.30
N ALA A 604 19.19 -10.08 37.06
CA ALA A 604 19.34 -11.12 38.10
C ALA A 604 18.41 -10.86 39.28
N ARG A 605 18.19 -9.58 39.63
CA ARG A 605 17.27 -9.20 40.71
C ARG A 605 15.79 -9.27 40.29
N LEU A 606 15.51 -9.16 38.99
CA LEU A 606 14.14 -9.13 38.45
C LEU A 606 13.53 -10.53 38.30
N GLY A 607 14.33 -11.60 38.22
CA GLY A 607 13.84 -12.98 38.11
C GLY A 607 12.95 -13.19 36.88
N ASP A 608 11.78 -13.79 37.07
CA ASP A 608 10.78 -14.08 36.02
C ASP A 608 9.90 -12.88 35.62
N SER A 609 10.30 -11.66 35.98
CA SER A 609 9.59 -10.45 35.57
C SER A 609 9.54 -10.30 34.04
N PRO A 610 8.46 -9.76 33.47
CA PRO A 610 8.41 -9.41 32.04
C PRO A 610 9.47 -8.38 31.62
N LEU A 611 10.14 -7.73 32.59
CA LEU A 611 11.23 -6.78 32.39
C LEU A 611 12.57 -7.43 32.06
N THR A 612 12.75 -8.70 32.41
CA THR A 612 14.06 -9.37 32.34
C THR A 612 14.55 -9.50 30.89
N ILE A 613 13.68 -9.90 29.96
CA ILE A 613 14.06 -10.05 28.54
C ILE A 613 14.42 -8.71 27.89
N PRO A 614 13.60 -7.64 27.98
CA PRO A 614 13.96 -6.34 27.41
C PRO A 614 15.24 -5.73 28.00
N VAL A 615 15.47 -5.89 29.31
CA VAL A 615 16.68 -5.42 29.98
C VAL A 615 17.92 -6.19 29.50
N GLU A 616 17.83 -7.52 29.40
CA GLU A 616 18.92 -8.35 28.87
C GLU A 616 19.24 -8.02 27.41
N ALA A 617 18.21 -7.85 26.57
CA ALA A 617 18.38 -7.50 25.16
C ALA A 617 19.04 -6.13 24.98
N THR A 618 18.63 -5.13 25.76
CA THR A 618 19.19 -3.78 25.69
C THR A 618 20.61 -3.73 26.26
N GLY A 619 20.89 -4.48 27.33
CA GLY A 619 22.24 -4.69 27.83
C GLY A 619 23.14 -5.32 26.77
N ALA A 620 22.69 -6.37 26.09
CA ALA A 620 23.45 -6.99 25.00
C ALA A 620 23.73 -6.00 23.84
N ALA A 621 22.75 -5.16 23.47
CA ALA A 621 22.94 -4.11 22.48
C ALA A 621 23.99 -3.07 22.92
N ALA A 622 23.98 -2.65 24.19
CA ALA A 622 25.02 -1.77 24.74
C ALA A 622 26.41 -2.43 24.72
N GLY A 623 26.48 -3.74 24.96
CA GLY A 623 27.71 -4.53 24.78
C GLY A 623 28.23 -4.53 23.34
N LEU A 624 27.34 -4.63 22.34
CA LEU A 624 27.72 -4.52 20.93
C LEU A 624 28.23 -3.11 20.58
N VAL A 625 27.65 -2.06 21.16
CA VAL A 625 28.16 -0.68 21.00
C VAL A 625 29.57 -0.56 21.57
N ALA A 626 29.84 -1.12 22.75
CA ALA A 626 31.20 -1.14 23.32
C ALA A 626 32.20 -1.88 22.41
N LEU A 627 31.80 -3.02 21.81
CA LEU A 627 32.65 -3.73 20.86
C LEU A 627 32.91 -2.93 19.58
N ALA A 628 31.89 -2.24 19.06
CA ALA A 628 32.03 -1.40 17.86
C ALA A 628 33.00 -0.22 18.10
N LEU A 629 32.96 0.41 19.27
CA LEU A 629 33.88 1.48 19.65
C LEU A 629 35.35 1.00 19.72
N CYS A 630 35.58 -0.28 20.01
CA CYS A 630 36.92 -0.88 20.03
C CYS A 630 37.36 -1.52 18.71
N ALA A 631 36.51 -1.57 17.68
CA ALA A 631 36.76 -2.38 16.48
C ALA A 631 38.06 -2.02 15.74
N ALA A 632 38.44 -0.75 15.74
CA ALA A 632 39.68 -0.26 15.11
C ALA A 632 40.95 -0.52 15.93
N HIS A 633 40.83 -0.98 17.19
CA HIS A 633 41.94 -1.14 18.11
C HIS A 633 41.95 -2.55 18.71
N PRO A 634 42.60 -3.50 18.02
CA PRO A 634 42.56 -4.92 18.36
C PRO A 634 42.90 -5.28 19.82
N PRO A 635 43.87 -4.64 20.51
CA PRO A 635 44.17 -4.98 21.90
C PRO A 635 43.01 -4.71 22.87
N LEU A 636 42.32 -3.57 22.72
CA LEU A 636 41.15 -3.23 23.55
C LEU A 636 39.88 -3.95 23.08
N LEU A 637 39.79 -4.32 21.80
CA LEU A 637 38.76 -5.22 21.31
C LEU A 637 38.83 -6.60 21.99
N ALA A 638 40.04 -7.17 22.13
CA ALA A 638 40.22 -8.44 22.84
C ALA A 638 39.78 -8.34 24.32
N LEU A 639 40.13 -7.23 25.00
CA LEU A 639 39.73 -6.99 26.39
C LEU A 639 38.21 -6.84 26.52
N THR A 640 37.58 -6.05 25.65
CA THR A 640 36.12 -5.84 25.67
C THR A 640 35.34 -7.11 25.33
N LEU A 641 35.81 -7.91 24.37
CA LEU A 641 35.25 -9.24 24.09
C LEU A 641 35.33 -10.15 25.31
N ALA A 642 36.48 -10.17 26.01
CA ALA A 642 36.66 -10.96 27.23
C ALA A 642 35.72 -10.49 28.36
N LEU A 643 35.60 -9.19 28.59
CA LEU A 643 34.72 -8.65 29.63
C LEU A 643 33.22 -8.85 29.29
N CYS A 644 32.82 -8.74 28.01
CA CYS A 644 31.50 -9.17 27.53
C CYS A 644 31.28 -10.67 27.78
N GLY A 645 32.30 -11.50 27.58
CA GLY A 645 32.33 -12.91 27.94
C GLY A 645 32.04 -13.13 29.43
N VAL A 646 32.71 -12.38 30.32
CA VAL A 646 32.48 -12.44 31.77
C VAL A 646 31.04 -12.06 32.15
N ILE A 647 30.51 -10.97 31.57
CA ILE A 647 29.13 -10.53 31.83
C ILE A 647 28.14 -11.61 31.38
N THR A 648 28.33 -12.17 30.18
CA THR A 648 27.46 -13.24 29.65
C THR A 648 27.58 -14.53 30.46
N THR A 649 28.76 -14.91 30.94
CA THR A 649 28.93 -16.03 31.89
C THR A 649 28.14 -15.78 33.18
N GLY A 650 28.18 -14.57 33.73
CA GLY A 650 27.37 -14.17 34.88
C GLY A 650 25.87 -14.35 34.64
N THR A 651 25.37 -14.04 33.44
CA THR A 651 23.98 -14.30 33.05
C THR A 651 23.67 -15.78 32.84
N ALA A 652 24.65 -16.58 32.40
CA ALA A 652 24.51 -18.01 32.13
C ALA A 652 24.45 -18.88 33.40
N LEU A 653 24.88 -18.35 34.56
CA LEU A 653 24.73 -19.01 35.86
C LEU A 653 23.26 -19.23 36.27
N ARG A 654 22.30 -18.58 35.60
CA ARG A 654 20.88 -18.77 35.87
C ARG A 654 20.35 -20.07 35.22
N PRO A 655 19.50 -20.84 35.93
CA PRO A 655 19.02 -22.14 35.45
C PRO A 655 18.34 -22.07 34.08
N ASP A 656 17.56 -21.01 33.83
CA ASP A 656 16.83 -20.81 32.57
C ASP A 656 17.69 -20.30 31.40
N ARG A 657 18.94 -19.91 31.68
CA ARG A 657 19.83 -19.22 30.73
C ARG A 657 21.15 -19.95 30.48
N HIS A 658 21.29 -21.21 30.90
CA HIS A 658 22.50 -22.01 30.68
C HIS A 658 22.99 -22.03 29.21
N ARG A 659 22.07 -21.89 28.25
CA ARG A 659 22.40 -21.78 26.81
C ARG A 659 23.23 -20.54 26.45
N LEU A 660 23.17 -19.46 27.24
CA LEU A 660 24.03 -18.29 27.08
C LEU A 660 25.50 -18.60 27.39
N GLY A 661 25.80 -19.71 28.06
CA GLY A 661 27.17 -20.19 28.25
C GLY A 661 27.88 -20.48 26.92
N TYR A 662 27.14 -20.89 25.88
CA TYR A 662 27.71 -21.01 24.53
C TYR A 662 28.12 -19.65 23.95
N ALA A 663 27.31 -18.61 24.15
CA ALA A 663 27.64 -17.26 23.70
C ALA A 663 28.87 -16.70 24.44
N ALA A 664 28.96 -16.92 25.75
CA ALA A 664 30.13 -16.55 26.53
C ALA A 664 31.40 -17.26 26.03
N THR A 665 31.29 -18.56 25.71
CA THR A 665 32.40 -19.34 25.15
C THR A 665 32.86 -18.76 23.81
N VAL A 666 31.92 -18.41 22.92
CA VAL A 666 32.24 -17.77 21.64
C VAL A 666 32.96 -16.44 21.85
N LEU A 667 32.48 -15.60 22.78
CA LEU A 667 33.12 -14.32 23.10
C LEU A 667 34.55 -14.47 23.62
N PHE A 668 34.82 -15.45 24.50
CA PHE A 668 36.18 -15.74 24.98
C PHE A 668 37.10 -16.31 23.89
N VAL A 669 36.56 -17.15 23.00
CA VAL A 669 37.31 -17.68 21.85
C VAL A 669 37.65 -16.54 20.89
N LEU A 670 36.71 -15.66 20.58
CA LEU A 670 36.97 -14.46 19.76
C LEU A 670 37.99 -13.53 20.42
N ALA A 671 37.89 -13.29 21.73
CA ALA A 671 38.87 -12.51 22.48
C ALA A 671 40.28 -13.09 22.35
N SER A 672 40.40 -14.42 22.51
CA SER A 672 41.67 -15.14 22.36
C SER A 672 42.23 -15.01 20.94
N TRP A 673 41.40 -15.12 19.91
CA TRP A 673 41.83 -14.98 18.52
C TRP A 673 42.31 -13.58 18.17
N VAL A 674 41.56 -12.54 18.58
CA VAL A 674 41.99 -11.15 18.38
C VAL A 674 43.31 -10.91 19.11
N ARG A 675 43.50 -11.48 20.31
CA ARG A 675 44.75 -11.37 21.06
C ARG A 675 45.92 -12.09 20.38
N LEU A 676 45.70 -13.27 19.81
CA LEU A 676 46.71 -14.00 19.04
C LEU A 676 47.10 -13.27 17.76
N ALA A 677 46.15 -12.62 17.09
CA ALA A 677 46.42 -11.77 15.93
C ALA A 677 47.26 -10.55 16.32
N VAL A 678 47.00 -9.91 17.46
CA VAL A 678 47.83 -8.82 18.01
C VAL A 678 49.26 -9.27 18.32
N TRP A 679 49.44 -10.53 18.69
CA TRP A 679 50.76 -11.13 18.93
C TRP A 679 51.43 -11.65 17.65
N ASP A 680 50.91 -11.33 16.47
CA ASP A 680 51.42 -11.74 15.16
C ASP A 680 51.61 -13.27 15.03
N VAL A 681 50.73 -14.05 15.66
CA VAL A 681 50.72 -15.51 15.51
C VAL A 681 50.15 -15.87 14.15
N GLY A 682 51.00 -15.89 13.13
CA GLY A 682 50.62 -16.02 11.72
C GLY A 682 50.19 -17.42 11.27
N SER A 683 50.32 -18.46 12.10
CA SER A 683 49.96 -19.86 11.76
C SER A 683 48.88 -20.42 12.69
N PRO A 684 47.61 -19.99 12.55
CA PRO A 684 46.51 -20.50 13.39
C PRO A 684 46.41 -22.03 13.34
N GLU A 685 46.78 -22.64 12.21
CA GLU A 685 46.76 -24.08 11.99
C GLU A 685 47.64 -24.85 12.98
N ALA A 686 48.75 -24.26 13.44
CA ALA A 686 49.68 -24.91 14.38
C ALA A 686 49.03 -25.20 15.74
N TYR A 687 48.02 -24.41 16.12
CA TYR A 687 47.34 -24.51 17.41
C TYR A 687 45.94 -25.12 17.28
N THR A 688 45.28 -25.03 16.12
CA THR A 688 43.94 -25.59 15.91
C THR A 688 43.95 -27.04 15.42
N LEU A 689 44.92 -27.45 14.58
CA LEU A 689 45.00 -28.82 14.06
C LEU A 689 45.15 -29.88 15.17
N PRO A 690 46.01 -29.69 16.20
CA PRO A 690 46.14 -30.64 17.30
C PRO A 690 44.83 -30.81 18.11
N VAL A 691 43.93 -29.83 18.06
CA VAL A 691 42.62 -29.87 18.75
C VAL A 691 41.53 -30.47 17.85
N THR A 692 41.55 -30.14 16.55
CA THR A 692 40.57 -30.65 15.57
C THR A 692 40.66 -32.17 15.42
N VAL A 693 41.86 -32.77 15.39
CA VAL A 693 42.02 -34.22 15.19
C VAL A 693 41.35 -35.04 16.33
N PRO A 694 41.64 -34.79 17.62
CA PRO A 694 40.92 -35.44 18.72
C PRO A 694 39.42 -35.13 18.74
N ALA A 695 39.00 -33.90 18.41
CA ALA A 695 37.59 -33.53 18.39
C ALA A 695 36.79 -34.33 17.34
N LEU A 696 37.37 -34.54 16.16
CA LEU A 696 36.78 -35.37 15.12
C LEU A 696 36.77 -36.86 15.51
N LEU A 697 37.81 -37.33 16.21
CA LEU A 697 37.87 -38.71 16.72
C LEU A 697 36.78 -38.96 17.78
N VAL A 698 36.59 -38.03 18.72
CA VAL A 698 35.53 -38.09 19.73
C VAL A 698 34.14 -38.03 19.07
N GLY A 699 33.95 -37.13 18.10
CA GLY A 699 32.72 -37.04 17.30
C GLY A 699 32.41 -38.35 16.55
N HIS A 700 33.44 -38.99 15.98
CA HIS A 700 33.33 -40.27 15.31
C HIS A 700 32.97 -41.42 16.26
N LEU A 701 33.65 -41.50 17.41
CA LEU A 701 33.38 -42.52 18.43
C LEU A 701 31.99 -42.37 19.05
N ARG A 702 31.54 -41.13 19.29
CA ARG A 702 30.19 -40.85 19.77
C ARG A 702 29.13 -41.32 18.78
N ARG A 703 29.31 -41.04 17.49
CA ARG A 703 28.36 -41.44 16.44
C ARG A 703 28.36 -42.94 16.16
N ARG A 704 29.46 -43.65 16.45
CA ARG A 704 29.50 -45.13 16.44
C ARG A 704 28.68 -45.73 17.58
N ARG A 705 28.64 -45.08 18.74
CA ARG A 705 27.86 -45.53 19.91
C ARG A 705 26.40 -45.10 19.86
N ASP A 706 26.11 -43.97 19.22
CA ASP A 706 24.77 -43.39 19.10
C ASP A 706 24.46 -43.00 17.65
N LEU A 707 23.70 -43.86 16.97
CA LEU A 707 23.33 -43.70 15.56
C LEU A 707 22.31 -42.56 15.34
N THR A 708 21.69 -42.04 16.41
CA THR A 708 20.76 -40.90 16.35
C THR A 708 21.48 -39.55 16.34
N ALA A 709 22.79 -39.52 16.65
CA ALA A 709 23.57 -38.31 16.69
C ALA A 709 23.76 -37.68 15.29
N SER A 710 23.30 -36.45 15.15
CA SER A 710 23.41 -35.68 13.91
C SER A 710 24.87 -35.46 13.49
N SER A 711 25.13 -35.42 12.19
CA SER A 711 26.48 -35.12 11.67
C SER A 711 26.98 -33.72 12.07
N TRP A 712 26.06 -32.78 12.32
CA TRP A 712 26.34 -31.41 12.76
C TRP A 712 26.92 -31.32 14.16
N THR A 713 26.34 -32.05 15.13
CA THR A 713 26.83 -32.05 16.51
C THR A 713 28.11 -32.86 16.69
N ALA A 714 28.38 -33.81 15.80
CA ALA A 714 29.56 -34.68 15.88
C ALA A 714 30.81 -34.07 15.22
N TYR A 715 30.68 -33.51 14.01
CA TYR A 715 31.84 -33.07 13.22
C TYR A 715 31.90 -31.55 13.02
N GLY A 716 30.76 -30.84 13.14
CA GLY A 716 30.69 -29.40 12.90
C GLY A 716 31.65 -28.58 13.75
N PRO A 717 31.64 -28.71 15.09
CA PRO A 717 32.53 -27.94 15.98
C PRO A 717 34.01 -28.22 15.70
N GLY A 718 34.39 -29.49 15.52
CA GLY A 718 35.79 -29.86 15.26
C GLY A 718 36.33 -29.29 13.94
N LEU A 719 35.50 -29.30 12.88
CA LEU A 719 35.85 -28.71 11.59
C LEU A 719 35.88 -27.18 11.63
N ALA A 720 34.92 -26.55 12.31
CA ALA A 720 34.84 -25.09 12.40
C ALA A 720 36.06 -24.46 13.10
N VAL A 721 36.61 -25.12 14.13
CA VAL A 721 37.77 -24.64 14.91
C VAL A 721 39.03 -24.44 14.05
N THR A 722 39.23 -25.22 12.98
CA THR A 722 40.38 -25.04 12.06
C THR A 722 39.98 -24.31 10.78
N LEU A 723 38.82 -24.63 10.18
CA LEU A 723 38.45 -24.09 8.87
C LEU A 723 38.09 -22.60 8.92
N VAL A 724 37.44 -22.11 9.97
CA VAL A 724 37.01 -20.70 10.05
C VAL A 724 38.21 -19.76 10.24
N PRO A 725 39.12 -19.96 11.22
CA PRO A 725 40.29 -19.11 11.36
C PRO A 725 41.22 -19.15 10.14
N SER A 726 41.42 -20.32 9.52
CA SER A 726 42.27 -20.46 8.33
C SER A 726 41.64 -19.80 7.09
N LEU A 727 40.31 -19.84 6.93
CA LEU A 727 39.60 -19.11 5.87
C LEU A 727 39.72 -17.59 6.02
N VAL A 728 39.57 -17.06 7.24
CA VAL A 728 39.74 -15.63 7.51
C VAL A 728 41.17 -15.19 7.27
N ALA A 729 42.15 -16.00 7.69
CA ALA A 729 43.57 -15.72 7.44
C ALA A 729 43.89 -15.74 5.93
N ALA A 730 43.32 -16.68 5.17
CA ALA A 730 43.49 -16.77 3.72
C ALA A 730 42.95 -15.55 2.94
N TRP A 731 41.96 -14.82 3.49
CA TRP A 731 41.43 -13.60 2.88
C TRP A 731 42.31 -12.36 3.13
N GLY A 732 43.17 -12.40 4.15
CA GLY A 732 44.10 -11.32 4.50
C GLY A 732 45.53 -11.52 3.97
N ASP A 733 45.89 -12.73 3.56
CA ASP A 733 47.22 -13.07 3.07
C ASP A 733 47.36 -12.92 1.56
N ALA A 734 48.42 -12.23 1.13
CA ALA A 734 48.79 -12.13 -0.29
C ALA A 734 49.45 -13.42 -0.85
N HIS A 735 49.65 -14.45 -0.03
CA HIS A 735 50.40 -15.65 -0.41
C HIS A 735 49.49 -16.77 -0.95
N TRP A 736 49.79 -17.22 -2.16
CA TRP A 736 49.03 -18.26 -2.90
C TRP A 736 48.98 -19.66 -2.23
N LEU A 737 49.91 -19.96 -1.32
CA LEU A 737 50.05 -21.29 -0.70
C LEU A 737 48.90 -21.62 0.26
N ARG A 738 48.42 -20.64 1.04
CA ARG A 738 47.42 -20.85 2.08
C ARG A 738 46.02 -21.15 1.50
N PRO A 739 45.51 -20.39 0.50
CA PRO A 739 44.26 -20.73 -0.20
C PRO A 739 44.30 -22.10 -0.89
N LEU A 740 45.45 -22.50 -1.44
CA LEU A 740 45.62 -23.79 -2.13
C LEU A 740 45.54 -24.96 -1.14
N VAL A 741 46.28 -24.90 -0.03
CA VAL A 741 46.26 -25.95 1.00
C VAL A 741 44.89 -26.03 1.67
N LEU A 742 44.27 -24.88 1.97
CA LEU A 742 42.91 -24.83 2.53
C LEU A 742 41.87 -25.37 1.55
N GLY A 743 41.95 -25.01 0.26
CA GLY A 743 41.07 -25.51 -0.80
C GLY A 743 41.20 -27.02 -1.01
N ALA A 744 42.43 -27.56 -1.00
CA ALA A 744 42.68 -29.00 -1.08
C ALA A 744 42.11 -29.75 0.14
N ALA A 745 42.31 -29.22 1.35
CA ALA A 745 41.73 -29.78 2.57
C ALA A 745 40.19 -29.72 2.56
N ALA A 746 39.60 -28.60 2.14
CA ALA A 746 38.16 -28.42 2.02
C ALA A 746 37.54 -29.38 0.99
N LEU A 747 38.21 -29.60 -0.15
CA LEU A 747 37.81 -30.59 -1.16
C LEU A 747 37.82 -32.01 -0.58
N LEU A 748 38.89 -32.40 0.14
CA LEU A 748 38.96 -33.71 0.80
C LEU A 748 37.82 -33.90 1.80
N ILE A 749 37.53 -32.88 2.62
CA ILE A 749 36.43 -32.91 3.60
C ILE A 749 35.07 -33.03 2.89
N THR A 750 34.88 -32.35 1.76
CA THR A 750 33.64 -32.40 0.95
C THR A 750 33.44 -33.78 0.34
N LEU A 751 34.50 -34.37 -0.24
CA LEU A 751 34.48 -35.71 -0.82
C LEU A 751 34.23 -36.78 0.25
N LEU A 752 34.82 -36.62 1.44
CA LEU A 752 34.59 -37.50 2.58
C LEU A 752 33.14 -37.38 3.08
N GLY A 753 32.59 -36.16 3.10
CA GLY A 753 31.17 -35.88 3.38
C GLY A 753 30.23 -36.54 2.38
N ALA A 754 30.52 -36.44 1.08
CA ALA A 754 29.75 -37.08 0.02
C ALA A 754 29.81 -38.62 0.10
N ARG A 755 31.01 -39.19 0.25
CA ARG A 755 31.24 -40.64 0.33
C ARG A 755 30.52 -41.28 1.52
N HIS A 756 30.51 -40.60 2.66
CA HIS A 756 29.86 -41.09 3.87
C HIS A 756 28.42 -40.55 4.09
N ARG A 757 27.86 -39.83 3.09
CA ARG A 757 26.53 -39.21 3.14
C ARG A 757 26.30 -38.34 4.40
N LEU A 758 27.30 -37.53 4.77
CA LEU A 758 27.30 -36.65 5.94
C LEU A 758 27.08 -35.19 5.51
N GLN A 759 26.05 -34.54 6.07
CA GLN A 759 25.68 -33.17 5.70
C GLN A 759 26.69 -32.13 6.22
N ALA A 760 27.16 -32.24 7.46
CA ALA A 760 28.04 -31.22 8.05
C ALA A 760 29.41 -31.10 7.35
N PRO A 761 30.15 -32.20 7.07
CA PRO A 761 31.40 -32.11 6.31
C PRO A 761 31.19 -31.66 4.86
N LEU A 762 30.10 -32.08 4.21
CA LEU A 762 29.77 -31.68 2.84
C LEU A 762 29.50 -30.17 2.74
N LEU A 763 28.74 -29.60 3.69
CA LEU A 763 28.37 -28.20 3.66
C LEU A 763 29.49 -27.27 4.17
N LEU A 764 30.23 -27.66 5.22
CA LEU A 764 31.37 -26.86 5.71
C LEU A 764 32.56 -26.94 4.75
N GLY A 765 32.88 -28.11 4.21
CA GLY A 765 33.90 -28.28 3.18
C GLY A 765 33.52 -27.60 1.87
N GLY A 766 32.28 -27.80 1.39
CA GLY A 766 31.81 -27.18 0.16
C GLY A 766 31.67 -25.66 0.28
N GLY A 767 31.22 -25.17 1.44
CA GLY A 767 31.13 -23.74 1.73
C GLY A 767 32.50 -23.06 1.79
N THR A 768 33.48 -23.67 2.46
CA THR A 768 34.85 -23.15 2.49
C THR A 768 35.49 -23.19 1.11
N LEU A 769 35.33 -24.29 0.36
CA LEU A 769 35.81 -24.41 -1.01
C LEU A 769 35.21 -23.35 -1.94
N THR A 770 33.89 -23.13 -1.88
CA THR A 770 33.20 -22.12 -2.70
C THR A 770 33.61 -20.69 -2.35
N LEU A 771 33.84 -20.39 -1.07
CA LEU A 771 34.33 -19.07 -0.65
C LEU A 771 35.78 -18.83 -1.07
N VAL A 772 36.64 -19.85 -1.00
CA VAL A 772 38.02 -19.78 -1.51
C VAL A 772 38.02 -19.62 -3.04
N THR A 773 37.22 -20.40 -3.78
CA THR A 773 37.16 -20.27 -5.24
C THR A 773 36.53 -18.96 -5.68
N LEU A 774 35.52 -18.45 -4.97
CA LEU A 774 34.93 -17.15 -5.25
C LEU A 774 35.92 -16.01 -5.00
N HIS A 775 36.70 -16.08 -3.92
CA HIS A 775 37.76 -15.11 -3.64
C HIS A 775 38.80 -15.07 -4.79
N GLU A 776 39.23 -16.23 -5.26
CA GLU A 776 40.18 -16.35 -6.39
C GLU A 776 39.55 -15.94 -7.75
N LEU A 777 38.25 -16.18 -7.96
CA LEU A 777 37.54 -15.86 -9.21
C LEU A 777 36.99 -14.43 -9.28
N ALA A 778 36.83 -13.76 -8.14
CA ALA A 778 36.32 -12.38 -8.04
C ALA A 778 37.01 -11.39 -9.00
N PRO A 779 38.36 -11.33 -9.09
CA PRO A 779 39.01 -10.40 -10.03
C PRO A 779 38.70 -10.72 -11.50
N TYR A 780 38.48 -11.98 -11.86
CA TYR A 780 38.18 -12.39 -13.24
C TYR A 780 36.71 -12.14 -13.62
N ILE A 781 35.77 -12.32 -12.68
CA ILE A 781 34.34 -12.07 -12.91
C ILE A 781 34.08 -10.57 -13.11
N ALA A 782 34.73 -9.71 -12.31
CA ALA A 782 34.63 -8.26 -12.48
C ALA A 782 35.06 -7.81 -13.88
N GLN A 783 36.16 -8.38 -14.40
CA GLN A 783 36.67 -8.09 -15.75
C GLN A 783 35.69 -8.49 -16.86
N VAL A 784 34.96 -9.61 -16.70
CA VAL A 784 33.98 -10.07 -17.70
C VAL A 784 32.71 -9.21 -17.67
N VAL A 785 32.24 -8.83 -16.48
CA VAL A 785 31.04 -7.99 -16.33
C VAL A 785 31.26 -6.58 -16.88
N ASP A 786 32.45 -6.01 -16.66
CA ASP A 786 32.83 -4.71 -17.22
C ASP A 786 32.92 -4.73 -18.76
N ALA A 787 33.10 -5.91 -19.37
CA ALA A 787 33.15 -6.08 -20.82
C ALA A 787 31.77 -6.27 -21.49
N LEU A 788 30.67 -6.45 -20.73
CA LEU A 788 29.34 -6.70 -21.29
C LEU A 788 28.48 -5.41 -21.46
N PRO A 789 27.75 -5.24 -22.57
CA PRO A 789 26.82 -4.12 -22.74
C PRO A 789 25.65 -4.16 -21.72
N ARG A 790 25.31 -3.01 -21.13
CA ARG A 790 24.31 -2.87 -20.04
C ARG A 790 22.89 -3.40 -20.36
N TRP A 791 22.54 -3.56 -21.62
CA TRP A 791 21.22 -4.04 -22.08
C TRP A 791 21.12 -5.57 -22.23
N ALA A 792 22.23 -6.30 -22.19
CA ALA A 792 22.24 -7.75 -22.37
C ALA A 792 21.61 -8.54 -21.19
N PRO A 793 21.83 -8.17 -19.91
CA PRO A 793 21.21 -8.86 -18.78
C PRO A 793 19.66 -8.82 -18.77
N PRO A 794 18.97 -7.68 -19.01
CA PRO A 794 17.50 -7.66 -19.06
C PRO A 794 16.92 -8.34 -20.31
N ALA A 795 17.63 -8.35 -21.44
CA ALA A 795 17.20 -9.06 -22.65
C ALA A 795 17.17 -10.60 -22.45
N LEU A 796 18.17 -11.15 -21.74
CA LEU A 796 18.20 -12.55 -21.35
C LEU A 796 17.04 -12.93 -20.41
N ALA A 797 16.64 -12.03 -19.51
CA ALA A 797 15.49 -12.24 -18.63
C ALA A 797 14.15 -12.25 -19.39
N GLY A 798 13.98 -11.37 -20.38
CA GLY A 798 12.77 -11.31 -21.23
C GLY A 798 12.61 -12.55 -22.13
N LEU A 799 13.72 -13.08 -22.65
CA LEU A 799 13.75 -14.32 -23.44
C LEU A 799 13.35 -15.55 -22.61
N LEU A 800 13.80 -15.63 -21.35
CA LEU A 800 13.42 -16.70 -20.42
C LEU A 800 11.91 -16.68 -20.09
N LEU A 801 11.29 -15.50 -20.01
CA LEU A 801 9.85 -15.35 -19.75
C LEU A 801 8.98 -15.74 -20.96
N LEU A 802 9.40 -15.39 -22.18
CA LEU A 802 8.73 -15.79 -23.42
C LEU A 802 8.77 -17.32 -23.62
N ALA A 803 9.92 -17.95 -23.33
CA ALA A 803 10.06 -19.40 -23.39
C ALA A 803 9.13 -20.12 -22.40
N ALA A 804 9.00 -19.59 -21.18
CA ALA A 804 8.08 -20.13 -20.17
C ALA A 804 6.59 -19.99 -20.57
N GLY A 805 6.20 -18.84 -21.14
CA GLY A 805 4.82 -18.59 -21.62
C GLY A 805 4.40 -19.52 -22.77
N ALA A 806 5.31 -19.77 -23.72
CA ALA A 806 5.08 -20.68 -24.84
C ALA A 806 4.87 -22.14 -24.38
N THR A 807 5.65 -22.61 -23.40
CA THR A 807 5.46 -23.96 -22.84
C THR A 807 4.13 -24.16 -22.09
N TYR A 808 3.48 -23.08 -21.64
CA TYR A 808 2.18 -23.16 -20.97
C TYR A 808 1.03 -23.37 -21.95
N GLU A 809 1.07 -22.72 -23.11
CA GLU A 809 0.09 -22.86 -24.20
C GLU A 809 0.09 -24.27 -24.79
N GLN A 810 1.28 -24.88 -24.93
CA GLN A 810 1.42 -26.28 -25.38
C GLN A 810 0.79 -27.26 -24.39
N ARG A 811 1.11 -27.13 -23.08
CA ARG A 811 0.54 -28.01 -22.04
C ARG A 811 -0.99 -27.92 -21.95
N LEU A 812 -1.56 -26.75 -22.22
CA LEU A 812 -3.02 -26.55 -22.17
C LEU A 812 -3.75 -27.10 -23.42
N ARG A 813 -3.11 -27.08 -24.60
CA ARG A 813 -3.63 -27.74 -25.81
C ARG A 813 -3.60 -29.25 -25.67
N ASP A 814 -2.51 -29.82 -25.13
CA ASP A 814 -2.36 -31.27 -24.95
C ASP A 814 -3.38 -31.81 -23.94
N ALA A 815 -3.62 -31.08 -22.84
CA ALA A 815 -4.65 -31.44 -21.87
C ALA A 815 -6.08 -31.44 -22.47
N ARG A 816 -6.39 -30.51 -23.38
CA ARG A 816 -7.70 -30.47 -24.08
C ARG A 816 -7.85 -31.62 -25.07
N ARG A 817 -6.77 -31.96 -25.79
CA ARG A 817 -6.75 -33.05 -26.77
C ARG A 817 -6.91 -34.43 -26.12
N VAL A 818 -6.27 -34.65 -24.96
CA VAL A 818 -6.42 -35.89 -24.17
C VAL A 818 -7.85 -36.03 -23.62
N ARG A 819 -8.47 -34.92 -23.18
CA ARG A 819 -9.85 -34.91 -22.71
C ARG A 819 -10.85 -35.25 -23.81
N ASP A 820 -10.65 -34.73 -25.03
CA ASP A 820 -11.53 -35.01 -26.17
C ASP A 820 -11.36 -36.45 -26.71
N LEU A 821 -10.20 -37.08 -26.52
CA LEU A 821 -9.98 -38.49 -26.83
C LEU A 821 -10.60 -39.44 -25.79
N LEU A 822 -10.49 -39.12 -24.51
CA LEU A 822 -11.12 -39.90 -23.43
C LEU A 822 -12.65 -39.83 -23.49
N GLY A 823 -13.22 -38.66 -23.88
CA GLY A 823 -14.66 -38.51 -24.06
C GLY A 823 -15.25 -39.21 -25.30
N ARG A 824 -14.42 -39.80 -26.17
CA ARG A 824 -14.87 -40.64 -27.31
C ARG A 824 -14.78 -42.14 -27.04
N LEU A 825 -14.13 -42.54 -25.94
CA LEU A 825 -13.96 -43.95 -25.53
C LEU A 825 -14.91 -44.36 -24.39
N SER A 826 -15.64 -43.40 -23.81
CA SER A 826 -16.79 -43.61 -22.91
C SER A 826 -18.09 -43.38 -23.68
#